data_AF-A0AAU9XT95-F1
#
_entry.id   AF-A0AAU9XT95-F1
#
_cell.length_a   1.000
_cell.length_b   1.000
_cell.length_c   1.000
_cell.angle_alpha   90.00
_cell.angle_beta   90.00
_cell.angle_gamma   90.00
#
_symmetry.space_group_name_H-M   'P 1'
#
loop_
_entity.id
_entity.type
_entity.pdbx_description
1 polymer ?
#
loop_
_entity_poly.entity_id
_entity_poly.type
_entity_poly.pdbx_seq_one_letter_code
_entity_poly.pdbx_strand_id
1 'polypeptide(L)'
;MDINAQQTKIPSREKLGDRLQKASSLLSVAAILMTVTLFARTETNTKMLDSKFTLKIQEMGDALESVRAACQALRKDSEISGGMKHDVKIVRRSLNINRSDSVNQAEADTGFRKYMTSIVTESIGTYCLSPGKVCVAGPRGPKGIPGNRGKRGPRGSMGKKGGKGITGSPGKSGKQGIKGDVGNPGMKGEKGDKGVPGHPGPKGEPGQSISAPNVHVSPASLTITENQTATFNCLTDGNPKPRVTWRKMSGAGQVNMNGHDNKLQIKNAAHNDSGSYVCMATSVFGRAQKSVKLTVEAPPRFIHTPERLTIVPANSVASIRCGAFGFPPPTIVWSREFVPLPQGRTTITKNGTLIIANFGPLDSGTYQCKAGNKLGSVSVLTTLDYDKQGAKNCAELYNAGVRSNGVYLIDPDGSGDFHVYCDQTTSGGGWTVFQKRLDGSLDFYRTWYSYKYGFGNTTSEFWLGLESIHRLTNSEGYKLRIDLEDFSGNTVYAEYTWFKVESEGSNYTLRFGSYSVYRQKNNKMASEMLVLQNFIGGKFVPCTNHIDSYDPSTGRVHCKVPDSTEKEVDLAVKAANEAFESWSVTTPEYRAGIMRKIADLIEAQLDEFAEAESKDQGKPVLLAKTIDIPRACHNFRFFASTIIRSSVENQTSVLENVGALNYTIQSPIGVAGLISPWNLPVYLLTFKIAPAIAAGNTVVCKPSEMTSVTAWMMAKVLNEAGLPPGVVNFVMGTGPKAGTAIVRHPDVPVISFTGSTVTGQVITEMTAPFYKKTSLELGGKNVAIIFDDADLERSIATTVRSSFANQGEICLCASRVYVQKGIYDQFLEGFVERTGQLKVGSPKDSTTNVGALVSKEHLAKGVLYLLKSGEEVI
;
A
#
# COMPACT_ATOMS: atom_id res chain seq x y z
N MET A 1 27.61 -24.53 75.16
CA MET A 1 26.26 -25.07 74.92
C MET A 1 25.41 -23.91 74.45
N ASP A 2 25.04 -23.98 73.18
CA ASP A 2 24.74 -22.88 72.27
C ASP A 2 23.37 -22.22 72.43
N ILE A 3 23.41 -20.89 72.50
CA ILE A 3 22.70 -19.88 71.67
C ILE A 3 21.49 -20.38 70.84
N ASN A 4 20.28 -19.89 71.13
CA ASN A 4 19.62 -18.88 70.26
C ASN A 4 18.26 -18.37 70.76
N ALA A 5 18.14 -17.04 70.71
CA ALA A 5 16.92 -16.28 70.87
C ALA A 5 16.01 -16.41 69.63
N GLN A 6 14.71 -16.62 69.83
CA GLN A 6 13.72 -16.54 68.75
C GLN A 6 13.45 -15.07 68.40
N GLN A 7 14.06 -14.61 67.32
CA GLN A 7 13.64 -13.42 66.57
C GLN A 7 12.27 -13.67 65.91
N THR A 8 11.27 -12.87 66.24
CA THR A 8 10.06 -12.67 65.45
C THR A 8 10.44 -12.07 64.09
N LYS A 9 10.18 -12.81 63.00
CA LYS A 9 10.40 -12.36 61.61
C LYS A 9 9.51 -11.17 61.26
N ILE A 10 10.14 -10.04 60.98
CA ILE A 10 9.59 -8.90 60.23
C ILE A 10 9.26 -9.39 58.80
N PRO A 11 8.09 -9.06 58.21
CA PRO A 11 7.81 -9.40 56.81
C PRO A 11 8.77 -8.67 55.88
N SER A 12 9.27 -9.33 54.84
CA SER A 12 10.18 -8.73 53.85
C SER A 12 9.56 -7.49 53.18
N ARG A 13 10.42 -6.50 52.90
CA ARG A 13 10.10 -5.21 52.27
C ARG A 13 9.29 -5.31 50.95
N GLU A 14 9.32 -6.46 50.27
CA GLU A 14 8.56 -6.75 49.04
C GLU A 14 7.05 -6.92 49.29
N LYS A 15 6.62 -7.57 50.38
CA LYS A 15 5.18 -7.78 50.66
C LYS A 15 4.45 -6.52 51.12
N LEU A 16 5.19 -5.51 51.58
CA LEU A 16 4.64 -4.21 51.99
C LEU A 16 4.45 -3.28 50.77
N GLY A 17 5.34 -3.38 49.77
CA GLY A 17 5.23 -2.67 48.50
C GLY A 17 3.99 -3.07 47.69
N ASP A 18 3.70 -4.37 47.60
CA ASP A 18 2.50 -4.89 46.91
C ASP A 18 1.20 -4.44 47.55
N ARG A 19 1.15 -4.30 48.89
CA ARG A 19 -0.04 -3.83 49.60
C ARG A 19 -0.25 -2.32 49.47
N LEU A 20 0.83 -1.55 49.42
CA LEU A 20 0.82 -0.09 49.16
C LEU A 20 0.41 0.23 47.72
N GLN A 21 0.85 -0.59 46.75
CA GLN A 21 0.49 -0.45 45.34
C GLN A 21 -0.97 -0.82 45.09
N LYS A 22 -1.51 -1.85 45.77
CA LYS A 22 -2.94 -2.19 45.77
C LYS A 22 -3.82 -1.10 46.40
N ALA A 23 -3.40 -0.49 47.52
CA ALA A 23 -4.14 0.59 48.17
C ALA A 23 -4.20 1.88 47.31
N SER A 24 -3.12 2.17 46.58
CA SER A 24 -3.03 3.32 45.69
C SER A 24 -3.91 3.18 44.43
N SER A 25 -3.99 1.98 43.87
CA SER A 25 -4.90 1.64 42.77
C SER A 25 -6.38 1.73 43.20
N LEU A 26 -6.72 1.28 44.40
CA LEU A 26 -8.07 1.37 44.95
C LEU A 26 -8.52 2.81 45.25
N LEU A 27 -7.62 3.67 45.78
CA LEU A 27 -7.91 5.09 46.01
C LEU A 27 -8.07 5.88 44.70
N SER A 28 -7.34 5.51 43.65
CA SER A 28 -7.47 6.09 42.32
C SER A 28 -8.82 5.73 41.67
N VAL A 29 -9.25 4.47 41.83
CA VAL A 29 -10.57 4.00 41.37
C VAL A 29 -11.71 4.64 42.17
N ALA A 30 -11.55 4.81 43.49
CA ALA A 30 -12.52 5.48 44.35
C ALA A 30 -12.68 6.98 44.04
N ALA A 31 -11.59 7.68 43.70
CA ALA A 31 -11.64 9.09 43.29
C ALA A 31 -12.36 9.27 41.93
N ILE A 32 -12.15 8.33 41.00
CA ILE A 32 -12.85 8.29 39.71
C ILE A 32 -14.34 7.99 39.92
N LEU A 33 -14.68 7.03 40.76
CA LEU A 33 -16.07 6.68 41.12
C LEU A 33 -16.80 7.84 41.83
N MET A 34 -16.16 8.55 42.76
CA MET A 34 -16.76 9.74 43.39
C MET A 34 -17.03 10.86 42.38
N THR A 35 -16.15 11.05 41.40
CA THR A 35 -16.30 12.08 40.37
C THR A 35 -17.46 11.76 39.44
N VAL A 36 -17.63 10.48 39.05
CA VAL A 36 -18.76 10.01 38.25
C VAL A 36 -20.08 10.09 39.03
N THR A 37 -20.07 9.81 40.33
CA THR A 37 -21.26 9.86 41.19
C THR A 37 -21.70 11.30 41.49
N LEU A 38 -20.75 12.22 41.68
CA LEU A 38 -21.03 13.65 41.85
C LEU A 38 -21.59 14.26 40.57
N PHE A 39 -21.10 13.86 39.40
CA PHE A 39 -21.59 14.34 38.11
C PHE A 39 -23.00 13.83 37.78
N ALA A 40 -23.32 12.58 38.14
CA ALA A 40 -24.66 12.01 37.98
C ALA A 40 -25.72 12.67 38.87
N ARG A 41 -25.31 13.19 40.04
CA ARG A 41 -26.20 13.90 40.99
C ARG A 41 -26.51 15.34 40.59
N THR A 42 -25.65 15.98 39.79
CA THR A 42 -25.83 17.39 39.39
C THR A 42 -26.67 17.58 38.13
N GLU A 43 -26.92 16.55 37.31
CA GLU A 43 -27.59 16.72 36.00
C GLU A 43 -28.92 15.98 35.79
N THR A 44 -29.49 15.27 36.76
CA THR A 44 -30.77 14.58 36.54
C THR A 44 -31.88 15.04 37.47
N ASN A 45 -32.55 16.13 37.08
CA ASN A 45 -33.92 16.39 37.49
C ASN A 45 -34.88 15.92 36.40
N THR A 46 -34.95 14.60 36.15
CA THR A 46 -36.11 13.97 35.48
C THR A 46 -36.10 12.45 35.69
N LYS A 47 -37.25 11.95 36.14
CA LYS A 47 -37.58 10.53 36.36
C LYS A 47 -37.41 9.70 35.08
N MET A 48 -36.53 8.71 35.12
CA MET A 48 -36.75 7.33 34.65
C MET A 48 -35.45 6.54 34.84
N LEU A 49 -35.38 5.80 35.94
CA LEU A 49 -34.34 4.79 36.15
C LEU A 49 -35.01 3.42 36.02
N ASP A 50 -34.54 2.64 35.04
CA ASP A 50 -34.89 1.23 34.84
C ASP A 50 -34.58 0.45 36.13
N SER A 51 -35.47 -0.46 36.56
CA SER A 51 -35.31 -1.30 37.74
C SER A 51 -34.03 -2.14 37.71
N LYS A 52 -33.49 -2.44 36.51
CA LYS A 52 -32.18 -3.11 36.37
C LYS A 52 -30.99 -2.21 36.67
N PHE A 53 -31.14 -0.90 36.52
CA PHE A 53 -30.12 0.09 36.86
C PHE A 53 -30.14 0.38 38.36
N THR A 54 -31.33 0.42 38.97
CA THR A 54 -31.50 0.54 40.43
C THR A 54 -30.93 -0.65 41.18
N LEU A 55 -31.17 -1.89 40.71
CA LEU A 55 -30.59 -3.10 41.31
C LEU A 55 -29.05 -3.09 41.26
N LYS A 56 -28.47 -2.64 40.14
CA LYS A 56 -27.01 -2.53 39.99
C LYS A 56 -26.40 -1.42 40.86
N ILE A 57 -27.12 -0.32 41.07
CA ILE A 57 -26.70 0.73 42.01
C ILE A 57 -26.76 0.22 43.46
N GLN A 58 -27.73 -0.62 43.79
CA GLN A 58 -27.89 -1.19 45.13
C GLN A 58 -26.80 -2.24 45.42
N GLU A 59 -26.50 -3.12 44.46
CA GLU A 59 -25.35 -4.04 44.51
C GLU A 59 -24.01 -3.29 44.62
N MET A 60 -23.87 -2.14 43.95
CA MET A 60 -22.70 -1.25 44.10
C MET A 60 -22.66 -0.52 45.45
N GLY A 61 -23.82 -0.21 46.04
CA GLY A 61 -23.95 0.38 47.37
C GLY A 61 -23.52 -0.60 48.48
N ASP A 62 -23.94 -1.86 48.37
CA ASP A 62 -23.59 -2.93 49.31
C ASP A 62 -22.09 -3.27 49.22
N ALA A 63 -21.52 -3.24 48.02
CA ALA A 63 -20.07 -3.38 47.80
C ALA A 63 -19.28 -2.21 48.42
N LEU A 64 -19.79 -0.98 48.34
CA LEU A 64 -19.19 0.21 48.94
C LEU A 64 -19.26 0.19 50.48
N GLU A 65 -20.31 -0.34 51.09
CA GLU A 65 -20.38 -0.53 52.55
C GLU A 65 -19.39 -1.59 53.04
N SER A 66 -19.23 -2.69 52.31
CA SER A 66 -18.22 -3.72 52.60
C SER A 66 -16.79 -3.15 52.55
N VAL A 67 -16.49 -2.31 51.54
CA VAL A 67 -15.20 -1.63 51.41
C VAL A 67 -15.00 -0.58 52.51
N ARG A 68 -16.06 0.15 52.89
CA ARG A 68 -16.01 1.12 54.00
C ARG A 68 -15.74 0.46 55.35
N ALA A 69 -16.32 -0.71 55.60
CA ALA A 69 -16.06 -1.53 56.78
C ALA A 69 -14.62 -2.05 56.81
N ALA A 70 -14.08 -2.50 55.65
CA ALA A 70 -12.70 -2.92 55.51
C ALA A 70 -11.70 -1.76 55.70
N CYS A 71 -11.99 -0.56 55.19
CA CYS A 71 -11.17 0.63 55.37
C CYS A 71 -11.21 1.19 56.80
N GLN A 72 -12.32 1.03 57.53
CA GLN A 72 -12.40 1.37 58.96
C GLN A 72 -11.58 0.42 59.83
N ALA A 73 -11.49 -0.86 59.45
CA ALA A 73 -10.61 -1.83 60.11
C ALA A 73 -9.11 -1.51 59.90
N LEU A 74 -8.74 -0.97 58.72
CA LEU A 74 -7.36 -0.61 58.37
C LEU A 74 -6.88 0.74 58.94
N ARG A 75 -7.79 1.58 59.47
CA ARG A 75 -7.46 2.89 60.07
C ARG A 75 -6.91 2.82 61.50
N LYS A 76 -6.82 1.63 62.11
CA LYS A 76 -6.30 1.47 63.47
C LYS A 76 -4.77 1.31 63.56
N ASP A 77 -4.08 1.08 62.45
CA ASP A 77 -2.61 0.98 62.43
C ASP A 77 -1.99 2.23 61.79
N SER A 78 -1.47 3.10 62.66
CA SER A 78 -0.97 4.43 62.35
C SER A 78 0.49 4.44 61.87
N GLU A 79 0.83 3.77 60.77
CA GLU A 79 2.22 3.80 60.30
C GLU A 79 2.46 3.47 58.82
N ILE A 80 1.73 4.08 57.86
CA ILE A 80 2.08 3.93 56.44
C ILE A 80 1.84 5.25 55.67
N SER A 81 2.89 6.03 55.45
CA SER A 81 2.91 7.16 54.50
C SER A 81 4.09 7.03 53.54
N GLY A 82 3.81 6.80 52.24
CA GLY A 82 4.76 7.03 51.15
C GLY A 82 4.74 5.96 50.04
N GLY A 83 4.29 6.34 48.83
CA GLY A 83 4.42 5.43 47.67
C GLY A 83 3.64 5.79 46.40
N MET A 84 3.85 6.98 45.81
CA MET A 84 3.56 7.21 44.38
C MET A 84 4.46 8.33 43.85
N LYS A 85 5.27 8.05 42.82
CA LYS A 85 6.10 9.06 42.14
C LYS A 85 5.50 9.32 40.75
N HIS A 86 4.97 10.53 40.54
CA HIS A 86 4.40 10.98 39.26
C HIS A 86 5.47 11.65 38.38
N ASP A 87 5.33 11.59 37.05
CA ASP A 87 6.22 12.31 36.13
C ASP A 87 6.05 13.83 36.29
N VAL A 88 7.09 14.46 36.85
CA VAL A 88 7.12 15.88 37.20
C VAL A 88 6.90 16.77 35.97
N LYS A 89 7.23 16.32 34.75
CA LYS A 89 6.94 17.08 33.52
C LYS A 89 5.44 17.17 33.23
N ILE A 90 4.70 16.07 33.41
CA ILE A 90 3.26 15.99 33.14
C ILE A 90 2.50 16.86 34.13
N VAL A 91 2.89 16.79 35.40
CA VAL A 91 2.35 17.61 36.49
C VAL A 91 2.59 19.10 36.23
N ARG A 92 3.84 19.50 35.95
CA ARG A 92 4.19 20.92 35.71
C ARG A 92 3.44 21.51 34.53
N ARG A 93 3.30 20.74 33.45
CA ARG A 93 2.59 21.18 32.23
C ARG A 93 1.10 21.38 32.48
N SER A 94 0.50 20.59 33.37
CA SER A 94 -0.93 20.64 33.69
C SER A 94 -1.28 21.73 34.71
N LEU A 95 -0.28 22.22 35.45
CA LEU A 95 -0.41 23.29 36.43
C LEU A 95 0.16 24.64 35.96
N ASN A 96 0.76 24.71 34.77
CA ASN A 96 1.46 25.90 34.25
C ASN A 96 2.59 26.40 35.18
N ILE A 97 3.35 25.48 35.78
CA ILE A 97 4.46 25.79 36.70
C ILE A 97 5.80 25.80 35.96
N ASN A 98 6.68 26.76 36.28
CA ASN A 98 8.00 26.89 35.68
C ASN A 98 8.93 25.74 36.07
N ARG A 99 9.96 25.48 35.24
CA ARG A 99 10.93 24.37 35.47
C ARG A 99 11.76 24.53 36.75
N SER A 100 11.94 25.75 37.23
CA SER A 100 12.74 26.10 38.42
C SER A 100 12.03 25.76 39.72
N ASP A 101 10.71 25.62 39.70
CA ASP A 101 9.91 25.56 40.92
C ASP A 101 9.73 24.11 41.38
N SER A 102 9.89 23.89 42.69
CA SER A 102 9.72 22.59 43.34
C SER A 102 8.24 22.26 43.44
N VAL A 103 7.83 21.08 42.97
CA VAL A 103 6.44 20.64 43.03
C VAL A 103 6.26 19.67 44.19
N ASN A 104 5.34 19.96 45.11
CA ASN A 104 5.04 19.07 46.23
C ASN A 104 4.03 17.96 45.84
N GLN A 105 3.84 16.96 46.72
CA GLN A 105 2.98 15.80 46.44
C GLN A 105 1.51 16.19 46.19
N ALA A 106 0.96 17.15 46.94
CA ALA A 106 -0.43 17.57 46.79
C ALA A 106 -0.68 18.33 45.48
N GLU A 107 0.29 19.15 45.06
CA GLU A 107 0.30 19.78 43.75
C GLU A 107 0.44 18.72 42.65
N ALA A 108 1.31 17.73 42.82
CA ALA A 108 1.48 16.63 41.87
C ALA A 108 0.19 15.85 41.61
N ASP A 109 -0.52 15.50 42.68
CA ASP A 109 -1.80 14.80 42.60
C ASP A 109 -2.87 15.66 41.91
N THR A 110 -2.88 16.97 42.19
CA THR A 110 -3.84 17.92 41.60
C THR A 110 -3.58 18.13 40.10
N GLY A 111 -2.31 18.26 39.70
CA GLY A 111 -1.90 18.42 38.30
C GLY A 111 -2.21 17.18 37.47
N PHE A 112 -1.94 16.00 38.03
CA PHE A 112 -2.25 14.72 37.39
C PHE A 112 -3.77 14.53 37.23
N ARG A 113 -4.58 14.86 38.25
CA ARG A 113 -6.05 14.81 38.14
C ARG A 113 -6.59 15.74 37.06
N LYS A 114 -6.07 16.97 36.94
CA LYS A 114 -6.48 17.91 35.89
C LYS A 114 -6.17 17.38 34.49
N TYR A 115 -4.99 16.80 34.30
CA TYR A 115 -4.59 16.17 33.03
C TYR A 115 -5.51 15.02 32.64
N MET A 116 -5.80 14.12 33.59
CA MET A 116 -6.71 13.00 33.34
C MET A 116 -8.13 13.49 33.05
N THR A 117 -8.59 14.53 33.75
CA THR A 117 -9.90 15.14 33.50
C THR A 117 -9.96 15.76 32.10
N SER A 118 -8.92 16.48 31.65
CA SER A 118 -8.94 17.09 30.31
C SER A 118 -8.98 16.04 29.20
N ILE A 119 -8.24 14.93 29.33
CA ILE A 119 -8.30 13.80 28.39
C ILE A 119 -9.73 13.24 28.28
N VAL A 120 -10.39 13.03 29.42
CA VAL A 120 -11.74 12.47 29.46
C VAL A 120 -12.76 13.45 28.90
N THR A 121 -12.65 14.74 29.24
CA THR A 121 -13.61 15.78 28.82
C THR A 121 -13.52 16.05 27.31
N GLU A 122 -12.32 16.12 26.75
CA GLU A 122 -12.10 16.28 25.29
C GLU A 122 -12.59 15.08 24.48
N SER A 123 -12.48 13.88 25.05
CA SER A 123 -12.91 12.63 24.39
C SER A 123 -14.44 12.47 24.38
N ILE A 124 -15.17 13.11 25.29
CA ILE A 124 -16.64 13.10 25.33
C ILE A 124 -17.21 14.14 24.37
N GLY A 125 -16.55 15.31 24.23
CA GLY A 125 -16.95 16.36 23.28
C GLY A 125 -16.93 15.95 21.81
N THR A 126 -16.21 14.88 21.46
CA THR A 126 -16.13 14.35 20.08
C THR A 126 -17.23 13.33 19.74
N TYR A 127 -17.96 12.80 20.74
CA TYR A 127 -19.12 11.92 20.50
C TYR A 127 -20.44 12.70 20.34
N CYS A 128 -20.43 14.02 20.58
CA CYS A 128 -21.60 14.89 20.45
C CYS A 128 -21.22 16.22 19.79
N LEU A 129 -21.37 16.33 18.46
CA LEU A 129 -21.29 17.63 17.77
C LEU A 129 -22.53 17.91 16.91
N SER A 130 -23.58 18.41 17.57
CA SER A 130 -24.41 19.58 17.20
C SER A 130 -25.71 19.59 18.02
N PRO A 131 -26.24 20.77 18.40
CA PRO A 131 -27.28 20.88 19.41
C PRO A 131 -28.64 20.45 18.83
N GLY A 132 -29.30 19.48 19.48
CA GLY A 132 -30.74 19.27 19.28
C GLY A 132 -31.24 17.89 18.82
N LYS A 133 -30.46 16.80 18.90
CA LYS A 133 -31.05 15.45 18.77
C LYS A 133 -30.71 14.56 19.95
N VAL A 134 -31.75 14.27 20.74
CA VAL A 134 -31.80 13.23 21.77
C VAL A 134 -31.37 11.90 21.14
N CYS A 135 -30.40 11.22 21.75
CA CYS A 135 -30.04 9.84 21.41
C CYS A 135 -31.21 8.91 21.74
N VAL A 136 -32.05 8.61 20.76
CA VAL A 136 -33.11 7.60 20.89
C VAL A 136 -32.48 6.23 20.66
N ALA A 137 -32.52 5.35 21.66
CA ALA A 137 -32.20 3.95 21.45
C ALA A 137 -33.16 3.34 20.43
N GLY A 138 -32.64 2.68 19.39
CA GLY A 138 -33.47 1.89 18.48
C GLY A 138 -34.26 0.82 19.26
N PRO A 139 -35.49 0.49 18.84
CA PRO A 139 -36.31 -0.48 19.55
C PRO A 139 -35.59 -1.83 19.65
N ARG A 140 -35.78 -2.49 20.80
CA ARG A 140 -35.23 -3.82 21.09
C ARG A 140 -35.70 -4.79 19.99
N GLY A 141 -34.74 -5.42 19.31
CA GLY A 141 -35.06 -6.45 18.32
C GLY A 141 -36.00 -7.52 18.91
N PRO A 142 -37.00 -8.00 18.16
CA PRO A 142 -37.94 -8.98 18.68
C PRO A 142 -37.20 -10.25 19.10
N LYS A 143 -37.64 -10.83 20.24
CA LYS A 143 -37.15 -12.10 20.76
C LYS A 143 -37.34 -13.16 19.67
N GLY A 144 -36.27 -13.83 19.26
CA GLY A 144 -36.35 -14.90 18.27
C GLY A 144 -37.38 -15.95 18.69
N ILE A 145 -38.31 -16.28 17.79
CA ILE A 145 -39.30 -17.33 18.00
C ILE A 145 -38.56 -18.68 17.92
N PRO A 146 -38.63 -19.55 18.94
CA PRO A 146 -38.11 -20.91 18.82
C PRO A 146 -38.80 -21.63 17.67
N GLY A 147 -38.03 -22.14 16.72
CA GLY A 147 -38.58 -22.92 15.62
C GLY A 147 -39.27 -24.19 16.14
N ASN A 148 -40.49 -24.45 15.67
CA ASN A 148 -41.17 -25.71 15.96
C ASN A 148 -40.40 -26.89 15.37
N ARG A 149 -40.24 -27.95 16.17
CA ARG A 149 -39.62 -29.22 15.75
C ARG A 149 -40.40 -29.80 14.55
N GLY A 150 -39.75 -29.91 13.40
CA GLY A 150 -40.37 -30.48 12.19
C GLY A 150 -40.81 -31.93 12.41
N LYS A 151 -42.00 -32.30 11.90
CA LYS A 151 -42.45 -33.69 11.90
C LYS A 151 -41.59 -34.51 10.93
N ARG A 152 -41.13 -35.69 11.40
CA ARG A 152 -40.39 -36.68 10.61
C ARG A 152 -41.26 -37.16 9.44
N GLY A 153 -40.79 -36.99 8.20
CA GLY A 153 -41.47 -37.47 7.01
C GLY A 153 -41.52 -39.01 6.93
N PRO A 154 -42.52 -39.60 6.26
CA PRO A 154 -42.62 -41.04 6.11
C PRO A 154 -41.54 -41.58 5.15
N ARG A 155 -41.08 -42.79 5.46
CA ARG A 155 -40.07 -43.53 4.69
C ARG A 155 -40.62 -43.89 3.31
N GLY A 156 -39.94 -43.47 2.25
CA GLY A 156 -40.29 -43.82 0.87
C GLY A 156 -40.22 -45.33 0.63
N SER A 157 -41.23 -45.89 -0.06
CA SER A 157 -41.26 -47.29 -0.47
C SER A 157 -40.34 -47.55 -1.67
N MET A 158 -39.67 -48.69 -1.62
CA MET A 158 -38.69 -49.18 -2.59
C MET A 158 -39.35 -49.49 -3.95
N GLY A 159 -38.86 -48.90 -5.05
CA GLY A 159 -39.35 -49.17 -6.40
C GLY A 159 -38.89 -50.53 -6.93
N LYS A 160 -39.79 -51.28 -7.58
CA LYS A 160 -39.44 -52.53 -8.30
C LYS A 160 -38.90 -52.23 -9.70
N LYS A 161 -37.87 -52.99 -10.09
CA LYS A 161 -37.21 -53.00 -11.41
C LYS A 161 -38.13 -53.62 -12.49
N GLY A 162 -38.05 -53.10 -13.72
CA GLY A 162 -39.00 -53.36 -14.81
C GLY A 162 -38.79 -54.62 -15.67
N GLY A 163 -39.56 -54.69 -16.77
CA GLY A 163 -39.43 -55.67 -17.85
C GLY A 163 -39.78 -55.04 -19.22
N LYS A 164 -39.04 -55.46 -20.27
CA LYS A 164 -39.06 -54.99 -21.67
C LYS A 164 -40.23 -55.57 -22.50
N GLY A 165 -40.83 -54.71 -23.33
CA GLY A 165 -41.07 -54.80 -24.79
C GLY A 165 -41.94 -55.91 -25.41
N ILE A 166 -42.78 -55.54 -26.40
CA ILE A 166 -42.97 -56.23 -27.70
C ILE A 166 -43.54 -55.27 -28.77
N THR A 167 -43.23 -55.59 -30.03
CA THR A 167 -43.36 -54.87 -31.30
C THR A 167 -44.65 -55.23 -32.09
N GLY A 168 -45.07 -54.38 -33.05
CA GLY A 168 -45.89 -54.73 -34.23
C GLY A 168 -46.75 -53.55 -34.74
N SER A 169 -47.14 -53.34 -36.01
CA SER A 169 -46.84 -53.87 -37.36
C SER A 169 -47.43 -52.85 -38.39
N PRO A 170 -47.07 -52.85 -39.70
CA PRO A 170 -47.27 -51.71 -40.61
C PRO A 170 -48.48 -51.76 -41.57
N GLY A 171 -49.00 -50.56 -41.93
CA GLY A 171 -49.53 -50.16 -43.25
C GLY A 171 -51.03 -50.30 -43.56
N LYS A 172 -51.63 -49.30 -44.25
CA LYS A 172 -52.57 -49.43 -45.40
C LYS A 172 -52.59 -48.16 -46.27
N SER A 173 -52.65 -48.36 -47.59
CA SER A 173 -52.73 -47.34 -48.65
C SER A 173 -54.11 -47.29 -49.32
N GLY A 174 -54.52 -46.10 -49.78
CA GLY A 174 -55.31 -45.85 -51.02
C GLY A 174 -56.83 -45.96 -50.99
N LYS A 175 -57.51 -44.95 -51.59
CA LYS A 175 -58.72 -45.13 -52.41
C LYS A 175 -58.65 -44.23 -53.65
N GLN A 176 -58.91 -44.81 -54.83
CA GLN A 176 -59.01 -44.16 -56.14
C GLN A 176 -60.42 -44.39 -56.71
N GLY A 177 -60.98 -43.36 -57.37
CA GLY A 177 -61.85 -43.50 -58.54
C GLY A 177 -63.36 -43.35 -58.37
N ILE A 178 -63.93 -42.43 -59.15
CA ILE A 178 -65.23 -42.60 -59.81
C ILE A 178 -65.06 -42.33 -61.32
N LYS A 179 -65.62 -43.24 -62.13
CA LYS A 179 -65.71 -43.30 -63.61
C LYS A 179 -67.19 -43.60 -63.89
N GLY A 180 -67.91 -43.07 -64.87
CA GLY A 180 -67.74 -42.07 -65.92
C GLY A 180 -69.13 -41.94 -66.62
N ASP A 181 -69.23 -41.23 -67.74
CA ASP A 181 -70.20 -41.52 -68.82
C ASP A 181 -69.63 -41.01 -70.15
N VAL A 182 -69.91 -41.77 -71.23
CA VAL A 182 -69.45 -41.53 -72.62
C VAL A 182 -70.66 -41.43 -73.54
N GLY A 183 -70.64 -40.43 -74.44
CA GLY A 183 -71.45 -40.32 -75.67
C GLY A 183 -71.27 -38.92 -76.26
N ASN A 184 -71.15 -38.63 -77.56
CA ASN A 184 -71.12 -39.36 -78.84
C ASN A 184 -70.09 -38.63 -79.77
N PRO A 185 -69.55 -39.27 -80.82
CA PRO A 185 -68.64 -38.61 -81.77
C PRO A 185 -69.41 -37.81 -82.83
N GLY A 186 -68.98 -36.57 -83.13
CA GLY A 186 -69.62 -35.73 -84.13
C GLY A 186 -68.75 -34.60 -84.71
N MET A 187 -68.47 -34.75 -86.02
CA MET A 187 -68.04 -33.78 -87.05
C MET A 187 -66.64 -33.13 -87.00
N LYS A 188 -65.89 -33.44 -88.06
CA LYS A 188 -64.63 -32.85 -88.51
C LYS A 188 -64.86 -31.39 -88.92
N GLY A 189 -64.26 -30.45 -88.18
CA GLY A 189 -64.20 -29.02 -88.50
C GLY A 189 -62.84 -28.61 -89.09
N GLU A 190 -62.84 -27.50 -89.82
CA GLU A 190 -61.90 -27.11 -90.87
C GLU A 190 -60.44 -26.83 -90.43
N LYS A 191 -59.54 -26.91 -91.43
CA LYS A 191 -58.11 -26.61 -91.35
C LYS A 191 -57.88 -25.18 -90.85
N GLY A 192 -57.34 -25.03 -89.63
CA GLY A 192 -56.94 -23.73 -89.08
C GLY A 192 -55.77 -23.10 -89.86
N ASP A 193 -55.87 -21.79 -90.08
CA ASP A 193 -54.84 -20.97 -90.71
C ASP A 193 -53.51 -20.98 -89.93
N LYS A 194 -52.39 -20.80 -90.67
CA LYS A 194 -51.05 -20.68 -90.10
C LYS A 194 -51.02 -19.57 -89.04
N GLY A 195 -50.66 -19.94 -87.81
CA GLY A 195 -50.41 -18.99 -86.73
C GLY A 195 -49.32 -17.98 -87.09
N VAL A 196 -49.59 -16.72 -86.77
CA VAL A 196 -48.63 -15.61 -86.83
C VAL A 196 -47.47 -15.91 -85.87
N PRO A 197 -46.20 -15.70 -86.25
CA PRO A 197 -45.07 -15.90 -85.34
C PRO A 197 -45.27 -15.09 -84.05
N GLY A 198 -45.14 -15.76 -82.90
CA GLY A 198 -45.25 -15.13 -81.59
C GLY A 198 -44.26 -13.97 -81.45
N HIS A 199 -44.70 -12.90 -80.80
CA HIS A 199 -43.86 -11.76 -80.47
C HIS A 199 -42.56 -12.22 -79.77
N PRO A 200 -41.38 -11.68 -80.13
CA PRO A 200 -40.15 -11.95 -79.40
C PRO A 200 -40.36 -11.66 -77.92
N GLY A 201 -40.01 -12.62 -77.05
CA GLY A 201 -40.01 -12.39 -75.61
C GLY A 201 -39.15 -11.17 -75.27
N PRO A 202 -39.43 -10.48 -74.14
CA PRO A 202 -38.66 -9.31 -73.74
C PRO A 202 -37.16 -9.66 -73.75
N LYS A 203 -36.37 -8.84 -74.45
CA LYS A 203 -34.92 -8.92 -74.46
C LYS A 203 -34.47 -8.92 -73.00
N GLY A 204 -33.82 -10.00 -72.56
CA GLY A 204 -33.27 -10.08 -71.20
C GLY A 204 -32.42 -8.85 -70.91
N GLU A 205 -32.47 -8.36 -69.67
CA GLU A 205 -31.66 -7.23 -69.23
C GLU A 205 -30.21 -7.43 -69.66
N PRO A 206 -29.50 -6.37 -70.13
CA PRO A 206 -28.10 -6.48 -70.48
C PRO A 206 -27.34 -7.13 -69.33
N GLY A 207 -26.72 -8.29 -69.58
CA GLY A 207 -25.85 -8.93 -68.60
C GLY A 207 -24.84 -7.90 -68.10
N GLN A 208 -24.74 -7.74 -66.78
CA GLN A 208 -23.87 -6.72 -66.19
C GLN A 208 -22.46 -6.82 -66.77
N SER A 209 -21.91 -5.69 -67.22
CA SER A 209 -20.56 -5.62 -67.78
C SER A 209 -19.56 -6.21 -66.79
N ILE A 210 -18.86 -7.27 -67.22
CA ILE A 210 -17.84 -7.96 -66.43
C ILE A 210 -16.54 -7.16 -66.56
N SER A 211 -15.92 -6.82 -65.43
CA SER A 211 -14.70 -6.01 -65.39
C SER A 211 -13.70 -6.58 -64.39
N ALA A 212 -12.43 -6.58 -64.79
CA ALA A 212 -11.32 -6.99 -63.93
C ALA A 212 -11.20 -6.05 -62.71
N PRO A 213 -10.68 -6.52 -61.57
CA PRO A 213 -10.55 -5.70 -60.39
C PRO A 213 -9.57 -4.54 -60.60
N ASN A 214 -9.93 -3.35 -60.11
CA ASN A 214 -9.04 -2.18 -60.02
C ASN A 214 -8.94 -1.72 -58.56
N VAL A 215 -7.80 -1.13 -58.18
CA VAL A 215 -7.48 -0.75 -56.79
C VAL A 215 -7.07 0.71 -56.70
N HIS A 216 -7.81 1.47 -55.90
CA HIS A 216 -7.51 2.84 -55.52
C HIS A 216 -7.30 2.94 -54.00
N VAL A 217 -6.10 3.34 -53.58
CA VAL A 217 -5.75 3.54 -52.17
C VAL A 217 -5.67 5.01 -51.81
N SER A 218 -6.14 5.37 -50.61
CA SER A 218 -6.05 6.73 -50.09
C SER A 218 -5.90 6.75 -48.56
N PRO A 219 -4.92 7.46 -47.99
CA PRO A 219 -3.83 8.16 -48.68
C PRO A 219 -2.75 7.19 -49.21
N ALA A 220 -1.89 7.63 -50.15
CA ALA A 220 -0.77 6.82 -50.65
C ALA A 220 0.40 6.71 -49.65
N SER A 221 0.55 7.73 -48.79
CA SER A 221 1.48 7.74 -47.67
C SER A 221 0.86 8.47 -46.48
N LEU A 222 1.06 7.94 -45.28
CA LEU A 222 0.58 8.54 -44.04
C LEU A 222 1.73 8.63 -43.04
N THR A 223 1.89 9.80 -42.43
CA THR A 223 2.81 10.02 -41.31
C THR A 223 1.98 10.35 -40.08
N ILE A 224 2.16 9.60 -39.00
CA ILE A 224 1.48 9.82 -37.72
C ILE A 224 2.49 9.79 -36.58
N THR A 225 2.10 10.31 -35.43
CA THR A 225 2.85 10.15 -34.18
C THR A 225 2.49 8.83 -33.50
N GLU A 226 3.43 8.26 -32.75
CA GLU A 226 3.22 7.06 -31.94
C GLU A 226 1.93 7.14 -31.08
N ASN A 227 1.24 6.02 -30.93
CA ASN A 227 -0.09 5.87 -30.31
C ASN A 227 -1.29 6.46 -31.09
N GLN A 228 -1.08 7.11 -32.23
CA GLN A 228 -2.18 7.50 -33.11
C GLN A 228 -2.68 6.30 -33.94
N THR A 229 -3.89 6.42 -34.49
CA THR A 229 -4.47 5.41 -35.38
C THR A 229 -4.16 5.76 -36.83
N ALA A 230 -3.45 4.89 -37.54
CA ALA A 230 -3.28 4.99 -38.98
C ALA A 230 -4.47 4.35 -39.69
N THR A 231 -5.06 5.06 -40.66
CA THR A 231 -6.15 4.53 -41.49
C THR A 231 -5.82 4.68 -42.97
N PHE A 232 -5.87 3.58 -43.72
CA PHE A 232 -5.81 3.58 -45.18
C PHE A 232 -7.09 2.99 -45.75
N ASN A 233 -7.66 3.63 -46.77
CA ASN A 233 -8.81 3.12 -47.50
C ASN A 233 -8.34 2.45 -48.79
N CYS A 234 -8.98 1.34 -49.15
CA CYS A 234 -8.79 0.61 -50.40
C CYS A 234 -10.12 0.46 -51.11
N LEU A 235 -10.39 1.38 -52.03
CA LEU A 235 -11.55 1.36 -52.89
C LEU A 235 -11.27 0.44 -54.07
N THR A 236 -12.23 -0.41 -54.39
CA THR A 236 -12.07 -1.43 -55.42
C THR A 236 -13.27 -1.45 -56.35
N ASP A 237 -12.96 -1.45 -57.64
CA ASP A 237 -13.94 -1.56 -58.73
C ASP A 237 -13.78 -2.95 -59.37
N GLY A 238 -14.85 -3.51 -59.92
CA GLY A 238 -14.82 -4.81 -60.58
C GLY A 238 -16.14 -5.56 -60.43
N ASN A 239 -16.52 -6.31 -61.45
CA ASN A 239 -17.74 -7.10 -61.47
C ASN A 239 -17.42 -8.55 -61.88
N PRO A 240 -17.64 -9.56 -61.02
CA PRO A 240 -18.21 -9.53 -59.67
C PRO A 240 -17.33 -8.78 -58.64
N LYS A 241 -17.99 -8.21 -57.62
CA LYS A 241 -17.35 -7.38 -56.58
C LYS A 241 -16.11 -8.08 -55.99
N PRO A 242 -14.91 -7.49 -56.13
CA PRO A 242 -13.68 -8.13 -55.70
C PRO A 242 -13.54 -8.17 -54.17
N ARG A 243 -12.94 -9.25 -53.66
CA ARG A 243 -12.58 -9.40 -52.25
C ARG A 243 -11.30 -8.63 -51.96
N VAL A 244 -11.33 -7.78 -50.94
CA VAL A 244 -10.21 -6.95 -50.51
C VAL A 244 -9.44 -7.60 -49.36
N THR A 245 -8.11 -7.56 -49.42
CA THR A 245 -7.19 -8.06 -48.39
C THR A 245 -6.02 -7.11 -48.22
N TRP A 246 -5.48 -6.99 -47.01
CA TRP A 246 -4.30 -6.16 -46.70
C TRP A 246 -3.15 -7.02 -46.20
N ARG A 247 -1.91 -6.63 -46.54
CA ARG A 247 -0.69 -7.32 -46.12
C ARG A 247 0.45 -6.33 -45.87
N LYS A 248 1.22 -6.52 -44.80
CA LYS A 248 2.49 -5.81 -44.59
C LYS A 248 3.61 -6.48 -45.41
N MET A 249 4.38 -5.69 -46.16
CA MET A 249 5.47 -6.21 -47.01
C MET A 249 6.76 -6.47 -46.23
N SER A 250 6.97 -5.77 -45.12
CA SER A 250 8.17 -5.85 -44.28
C SER A 250 7.85 -6.47 -42.91
N GLY A 251 8.05 -7.79 -42.76
CA GLY A 251 7.97 -8.54 -41.49
C GLY A 251 6.84 -9.57 -41.40
N ALA A 252 7.01 -10.59 -40.53
CA ALA A 252 5.98 -11.56 -40.19
C ALA A 252 5.06 -10.98 -39.08
N GLY A 253 3.78 -10.80 -39.39
CA GLY A 253 2.76 -10.36 -38.43
C GLY A 253 1.36 -10.40 -39.06
N GLN A 254 0.41 -11.06 -38.39
CA GLN A 254 -1.00 -11.01 -38.78
C GLN A 254 -1.58 -9.63 -38.44
N VAL A 255 -2.21 -9.01 -39.43
CA VAL A 255 -2.94 -7.75 -39.27
C VAL A 255 -4.28 -8.08 -38.61
N ASN A 256 -4.58 -7.49 -37.45
CA ASN A 256 -5.92 -7.55 -36.86
C ASN A 256 -6.90 -6.82 -37.78
N MET A 257 -7.71 -7.58 -38.52
CA MET A 257 -8.72 -7.08 -39.45
C MET A 257 -10.07 -7.06 -38.73
N ASN A 258 -10.65 -5.87 -38.54
CA ASN A 258 -12.08 -5.79 -38.33
C ASN A 258 -12.76 -6.10 -39.67
N GLY A 259 -13.51 -7.21 -39.70
CA GLY A 259 -13.94 -7.92 -40.91
C GLY A 259 -15.01 -7.26 -41.77
N HIS A 260 -15.18 -5.95 -41.73
CA HIS A 260 -16.07 -5.23 -42.64
C HIS A 260 -15.43 -3.88 -43.01
N ASP A 261 -15.51 -3.53 -44.30
CA ASP A 261 -15.06 -2.28 -44.91
C ASP A 261 -13.57 -2.23 -45.26
N ASN A 262 -13.20 -2.59 -46.49
CA ASN A 262 -12.23 -1.95 -47.42
C ASN A 262 -11.10 -1.03 -46.85
N LYS A 263 -10.65 -1.21 -45.62
CA LYS A 263 -9.84 -0.26 -44.84
C LYS A 263 -8.84 -1.02 -43.98
N LEU A 264 -7.64 -0.47 -43.88
CA LEU A 264 -6.60 -0.91 -42.95
C LEU A 264 -6.54 0.10 -41.81
N GLN A 265 -6.83 -0.35 -40.59
CA GLN A 265 -6.68 0.43 -39.37
C GLN A 265 -5.61 -0.17 -38.46
N ILE A 266 -4.56 0.60 -38.18
CA ILE A 266 -3.53 0.25 -37.19
C ILE A 266 -3.74 1.18 -36.01
N LYS A 267 -4.37 0.67 -34.96
CA LYS A 267 -4.61 1.40 -33.70
C LYS A 267 -3.38 1.35 -32.82
N ASN A 268 -3.12 2.40 -32.05
CA ASN A 268 -1.96 2.52 -31.17
C ASN A 268 -0.64 2.24 -31.90
N ALA A 269 -0.44 2.88 -33.06
CA ALA A 269 0.68 2.55 -33.94
C ALA A 269 2.03 2.82 -33.24
N ALA A 270 2.91 1.83 -33.29
CA ALA A 270 4.28 1.89 -32.76
C ALA A 270 5.30 2.09 -33.90
N HIS A 271 6.54 2.49 -33.57
CA HIS A 271 7.56 2.73 -34.59
C HIS A 271 7.79 1.54 -35.54
N ASN A 272 7.72 0.31 -35.01
CA ASN A 272 7.85 -0.94 -35.79
C ASN A 272 6.68 -1.19 -36.76
N ASP A 273 5.56 -0.47 -36.63
CA ASP A 273 4.45 -0.49 -37.59
C ASP A 273 4.76 0.34 -38.84
N SER A 274 5.78 1.20 -38.79
CA SER A 274 6.30 1.86 -39.99
C SER A 274 6.69 0.83 -41.04
N GLY A 275 6.32 1.09 -42.30
CA GLY A 275 6.56 0.13 -43.37
C GLY A 275 5.63 0.32 -44.55
N SER A 276 5.77 -0.58 -45.53
CA SER A 276 4.91 -0.61 -46.71
C SER A 276 3.82 -1.65 -46.54
N TYR A 277 2.58 -1.26 -46.78
CA TYR A 277 1.40 -2.12 -46.75
C TYR A 277 0.81 -2.21 -48.15
N VAL A 278 0.28 -3.37 -48.52
CA VAL A 278 -0.32 -3.61 -49.84
C VAL A 278 -1.78 -3.98 -49.65
N CYS A 279 -2.66 -3.27 -50.35
CA CYS A 279 -4.02 -3.71 -50.57
C CYS A 279 -4.08 -4.59 -51.82
N MET A 280 -4.74 -5.73 -51.73
CA MET A 280 -4.95 -6.67 -52.82
C MET A 280 -6.44 -6.98 -52.99
N ALA A 281 -6.95 -6.72 -54.20
CA ALA A 281 -8.31 -7.02 -54.62
C ALA A 281 -8.32 -8.25 -55.52
N THR A 282 -9.11 -9.27 -55.18
CA THR A 282 -9.20 -10.53 -55.93
C THR A 282 -10.63 -10.79 -56.37
N SER A 283 -10.84 -11.04 -57.65
CA SER A 283 -12.10 -11.53 -58.23
C SER A 283 -11.82 -12.80 -59.04
N VAL A 284 -12.87 -13.48 -59.51
CA VAL A 284 -12.73 -14.64 -60.41
C VAL A 284 -12.06 -14.28 -61.74
N PHE A 285 -12.03 -12.99 -62.10
CA PHE A 285 -11.42 -12.45 -63.32
C PHE A 285 -10.02 -11.87 -63.15
N GLY A 286 -9.41 -11.95 -61.95
CA GLY A 286 -8.02 -11.52 -61.76
C GLY A 286 -7.70 -10.93 -60.39
N ARG A 287 -6.51 -10.34 -60.28
CA ARG A 287 -6.00 -9.67 -59.07
C ARG A 287 -5.40 -8.33 -59.42
N ALA A 288 -5.69 -7.32 -58.60
CA ALA A 288 -5.04 -6.02 -58.64
C ALA A 288 -4.54 -5.65 -57.24
N GLN A 289 -3.44 -4.89 -57.17
CA GLN A 289 -2.83 -4.51 -55.89
C GLN A 289 -2.20 -3.12 -55.95
N LYS A 290 -2.15 -2.44 -54.80
CA LYS A 290 -1.50 -1.14 -54.66
C LYS A 290 -0.90 -0.96 -53.26
N SER A 291 0.29 -0.36 -53.21
CA SER A 291 1.04 -0.16 -51.97
C SER A 291 0.78 1.22 -51.36
N VAL A 292 0.82 1.29 -50.02
CA VAL A 292 0.82 2.51 -49.21
C VAL A 292 1.99 2.49 -48.23
N LYS A 293 2.47 3.67 -47.82
CA LYS A 293 3.59 3.81 -46.88
C LYS A 293 3.13 4.44 -45.56
N LEU A 294 3.42 3.79 -44.44
CA LEU A 294 3.22 4.34 -43.10
C LEU A 294 4.56 4.75 -42.48
N THR A 295 4.64 5.96 -41.94
CA THR A 295 5.75 6.45 -41.12
C THR A 295 5.22 6.81 -39.74
N VAL A 296 5.73 6.18 -38.69
CA VAL A 296 5.37 6.50 -37.30
C VAL A 296 6.51 7.27 -36.65
N GLU A 297 6.26 8.53 -36.33
CA GLU A 297 7.16 9.45 -35.65
C GLU A 297 7.09 9.24 -34.14
N ALA A 298 8.25 9.25 -33.47
CA ALA A 298 8.38 8.96 -32.04
C ALA A 298 9.11 10.09 -31.31
N PRO A 299 8.61 10.54 -30.14
CA PRO A 299 9.32 11.51 -29.31
C PRO A 299 10.62 10.94 -28.75
N PRO A 300 11.56 11.79 -28.29
CA PRO A 300 12.84 11.32 -27.77
C PRO A 300 12.65 10.53 -26.47
N ARG A 301 13.32 9.37 -26.37
CA ARG A 301 13.43 8.54 -25.16
C ARG A 301 14.88 8.11 -24.96
N PHE A 302 15.40 8.12 -23.74
CA PHE A 302 16.77 7.69 -23.51
C PHE A 302 16.95 6.18 -23.77
N ILE A 303 18.02 5.83 -24.49
CA ILE A 303 18.55 4.48 -24.63
C ILE A 303 19.63 4.24 -23.57
N HIS A 304 20.50 5.25 -23.37
CA HIS A 304 21.56 5.24 -22.38
C HIS A 304 21.47 6.53 -21.59
N THR A 305 21.32 6.41 -20.27
CA THR A 305 21.41 7.53 -19.34
C THR A 305 22.75 7.48 -18.61
N PRO A 306 23.36 8.64 -18.29
CA PRO A 306 24.55 8.68 -17.47
C PRO A 306 24.26 8.15 -16.06
N GLU A 307 25.31 7.67 -15.38
CA GLU A 307 25.22 7.34 -13.96
C GLU A 307 24.90 8.60 -13.14
N ARG A 308 24.24 8.43 -12.00
CA ARG A 308 23.84 9.57 -11.15
C ARG A 308 25.06 10.35 -10.64
N LEU A 309 26.14 9.64 -10.34
CA LEU A 309 27.42 10.19 -9.89
C LEU A 309 28.54 9.49 -10.65
N THR A 310 29.47 10.24 -11.22
CA THR A 310 30.69 9.69 -11.83
C THR A 310 31.89 10.37 -11.20
N ILE A 311 32.75 9.56 -10.57
CA ILE A 311 34.01 10.01 -9.98
C ILE A 311 35.07 10.02 -11.07
N VAL A 312 35.72 11.16 -11.25
CA VAL A 312 36.71 11.37 -12.32
C VAL A 312 38.07 11.67 -11.69
N PRO A 313 39.09 10.82 -11.91
CA PRO A 313 40.44 11.04 -11.43
C PRO A 313 41.03 12.36 -11.92
N ALA A 314 41.87 12.98 -11.08
CA ALA A 314 42.56 14.21 -11.38
C ALA A 314 43.31 14.16 -12.72
N ASN A 315 43.18 15.22 -13.52
CA ASN A 315 43.85 15.36 -14.82
C ASN A 315 43.51 14.25 -15.84
N SER A 316 42.44 13.49 -15.62
CA SER A 316 41.98 12.47 -16.55
C SER A 316 40.90 13.00 -17.50
N VAL A 317 40.44 12.14 -18.42
CA VAL A 317 39.37 12.44 -19.37
C VAL A 317 38.05 11.91 -18.82
N ALA A 318 37.10 12.79 -18.54
CA ALA A 318 35.73 12.39 -18.21
C ALA A 318 34.99 11.97 -19.50
N SER A 319 34.33 10.81 -19.50
CA SER A 319 33.56 10.31 -20.65
C SER A 319 32.18 9.82 -20.23
N ILE A 320 31.14 10.60 -20.56
CA ILE A 320 29.80 10.45 -20.03
C ILE A 320 28.84 10.11 -21.15
N ARG A 321 28.38 8.87 -21.21
CA ARG A 321 27.48 8.39 -22.26
C ARG A 321 26.06 8.87 -22.02
N CYS A 322 25.47 9.50 -23.02
CA CYS A 322 24.04 9.80 -23.09
C CYS A 322 23.57 9.51 -24.50
N GLY A 323 22.53 8.70 -24.66
CA GLY A 323 22.00 8.29 -25.95
C GLY A 323 20.48 8.24 -25.92
N ALA A 324 19.82 8.65 -27.00
CA ALA A 324 18.37 8.68 -27.10
C ALA A 324 17.87 8.14 -28.44
N PHE A 325 16.72 7.47 -28.40
CA PHE A 325 15.95 7.02 -29.55
C PHE A 325 14.83 8.03 -29.83
N GLY A 326 14.48 8.23 -31.09
CA GLY A 326 13.35 9.02 -31.51
C GLY A 326 13.31 9.06 -33.04
N PHE A 327 12.16 9.40 -33.61
CA PHE A 327 12.01 9.55 -35.05
C PHE A 327 11.21 10.82 -35.36
N PRO A 328 11.80 11.87 -35.96
CA PRO A 328 13.19 11.97 -36.43
C PRO A 328 14.22 11.80 -35.31
N PRO A 329 15.45 11.32 -35.62
CA PRO A 329 16.50 11.09 -34.63
C PRO A 329 16.74 12.31 -33.73
N PRO A 330 16.79 12.14 -32.40
CA PRO A 330 16.94 13.26 -31.49
C PRO A 330 18.37 13.81 -31.48
N THR A 331 18.48 15.13 -31.38
CA THR A 331 19.76 15.81 -31.14
C THR A 331 20.04 15.85 -29.64
N ILE A 332 21.27 15.52 -29.25
CA ILE A 332 21.70 15.52 -27.85
C ILE A 332 22.52 16.77 -27.58
N VAL A 333 22.12 17.50 -26.54
CA VAL A 333 22.75 18.74 -26.08
C VAL A 333 23.11 18.59 -24.61
N TRP A 334 24.35 18.95 -24.26
CA TRP A 334 24.81 18.98 -22.89
C TRP A 334 24.85 20.40 -22.35
N SER A 335 24.55 20.55 -21.07
CA SER A 335 24.66 21.81 -20.32
C SER A 335 25.10 21.55 -18.89
N ARG A 336 25.52 22.59 -18.17
CA ARG A 336 25.93 22.55 -16.76
C ARG A 336 25.20 23.65 -16.01
N GLU A 337 24.79 23.39 -14.77
CA GLU A 337 23.94 24.31 -14.00
C GLU A 337 24.58 25.70 -13.84
N PHE A 338 23.88 26.73 -14.34
CA PHE A 338 24.19 28.18 -14.24
C PHE A 338 25.58 28.63 -14.73
N VAL A 339 26.39 27.71 -15.28
CA VAL A 339 27.76 27.97 -15.74
C VAL A 339 27.97 27.27 -17.09
N PRO A 340 28.63 27.91 -18.08
CA PRO A 340 28.93 27.24 -19.34
C PRO A 340 29.79 25.98 -19.15
N LEU A 341 29.69 25.06 -20.12
CA LEU A 341 30.59 23.91 -20.23
C LEU A 341 32.06 24.39 -20.36
N PRO A 342 33.03 23.61 -19.87
CA PRO A 342 34.45 23.97 -19.98
C PRO A 342 34.86 24.24 -21.44
N GLN A 343 35.16 25.51 -21.76
CA GLN A 343 35.52 25.92 -23.12
C GLN A 343 36.88 25.35 -23.54
N GLY A 344 37.00 24.93 -24.80
CA GLY A 344 38.26 24.42 -25.38
C GLY A 344 38.68 23.02 -24.92
N ARG A 345 37.99 22.41 -23.95
CA ARG A 345 38.28 21.05 -23.42
C ARG A 345 37.11 20.07 -23.49
N THR A 346 35.96 20.51 -24.01
CA THR A 346 34.74 19.71 -24.07
C THR A 346 34.42 19.30 -25.52
N THR A 347 34.12 18.02 -25.74
CA THR A 347 33.69 17.46 -27.03
C THR A 347 32.44 16.60 -26.85
N ILE A 348 31.40 16.81 -27.66
CA ILE A 348 30.21 15.94 -27.71
C ILE A 348 30.31 15.08 -28.95
N THR A 349 30.34 13.75 -28.76
CA THR A 349 30.44 12.80 -29.88
C THR A 349 29.12 12.68 -30.64
N LYS A 350 29.16 12.13 -31.87
CA LYS A 350 27.95 11.84 -32.67
C LYS A 350 26.94 10.92 -31.96
N ASN A 351 27.42 10.11 -31.01
CA ASN A 351 26.57 9.20 -30.22
C ASN A 351 26.03 9.85 -28.93
N GLY A 352 26.28 11.14 -28.71
CA GLY A 352 25.79 11.91 -27.56
C GLY A 352 26.67 11.86 -26.30
N THR A 353 27.82 11.18 -26.34
CA THR A 353 28.77 11.14 -25.22
C THR A 353 29.45 12.50 -25.03
N LEU A 354 29.43 13.02 -23.80
CA LEU A 354 30.20 14.18 -23.37
C LEU A 354 31.61 13.76 -22.96
N ILE A 355 32.62 14.39 -23.53
CA ILE A 355 34.03 14.19 -23.20
C ILE A 355 34.60 15.50 -22.67
N ILE A 356 35.21 15.46 -21.49
CA ILE A 356 35.90 16.63 -20.89
C ILE A 356 37.37 16.23 -20.65
N ALA A 357 38.30 16.88 -21.35
CA ALA A 357 39.73 16.65 -21.18
C ALA A 357 40.30 17.43 -19.98
N ASN A 358 41.31 16.85 -19.32
CA ASN A 358 41.99 17.43 -18.16
C ASN A 358 40.99 17.87 -17.07
N PHE A 359 40.19 16.92 -16.58
CA PHE A 359 39.15 17.19 -15.59
C PHE A 359 39.77 17.71 -14.29
N GLY A 360 39.39 18.93 -13.92
CA GLY A 360 39.89 19.64 -12.73
C GLY A 360 38.81 19.87 -11.67
N PRO A 361 39.19 20.39 -10.48
CA PRO A 361 38.26 20.55 -9.37
C PRO A 361 37.09 21.52 -9.66
N LEU A 362 37.31 22.52 -10.52
CA LEU A 362 36.29 23.49 -10.96
C LEU A 362 35.35 22.93 -12.05
N ASP A 363 35.66 21.75 -12.60
CA ASP A 363 34.81 21.05 -13.56
C ASP A 363 33.75 20.18 -12.86
N SER A 364 33.89 19.94 -11.54
CA SER A 364 32.90 19.24 -10.73
C SER A 364 31.55 19.96 -10.72
N GLY A 365 30.46 19.20 -10.65
CA GLY A 365 29.11 19.75 -10.55
C GLY A 365 28.06 18.96 -11.33
N THR A 366 26.87 19.53 -11.43
CA THR A 366 25.71 18.90 -12.06
C THR A 366 25.65 19.22 -13.55
N TYR A 367 25.68 18.18 -14.36
CA TYR A 367 25.55 18.23 -15.82
C TYR A 367 24.19 17.69 -16.25
N GLN A 368 23.59 18.35 -17.25
CA GLN A 368 22.33 17.95 -17.83
C GLN A 368 22.54 17.51 -19.28
N CYS A 369 22.11 16.27 -19.58
CA CYS A 369 21.93 15.80 -20.95
C CYS A 369 20.49 16.03 -21.37
N LYS A 370 20.26 16.74 -22.47
CA LYS A 370 18.94 16.97 -23.07
C LYS A 370 18.90 16.38 -24.48
N ALA A 371 17.96 15.47 -24.73
CA ALA A 371 17.70 14.90 -26.05
C ALA A 371 16.39 15.49 -26.61
N GLY A 372 16.43 16.07 -27.81
CA GLY A 372 15.29 16.76 -28.41
C GLY A 372 15.09 16.43 -29.89
N ASN A 373 13.84 16.29 -30.32
CA ASN A 373 13.45 16.31 -31.73
C ASN A 373 12.20 17.20 -31.90
N LYS A 374 11.65 17.26 -33.11
CA LYS A 374 10.47 18.10 -33.41
C LYS A 374 9.19 17.75 -32.60
N LEU A 375 9.14 16.58 -31.96
CA LEU A 375 7.99 16.12 -31.16
C LEU A 375 8.16 16.37 -29.66
N GLY A 376 9.34 16.78 -29.18
CA GLY A 376 9.55 17.08 -27.77
C GLY A 376 11.01 16.95 -27.33
N SER A 377 11.24 17.05 -26.01
CA SER A 377 12.56 16.85 -25.43
C SER A 377 12.49 16.16 -24.07
N VAL A 378 13.48 15.33 -23.76
CA VAL A 378 13.70 14.70 -22.46
C VAL A 378 15.06 15.11 -21.90
N SER A 379 15.18 15.17 -20.58
CA SER A 379 16.40 15.61 -19.89
C SER A 379 16.74 14.68 -18.72
N VAL A 380 18.02 14.47 -18.47
CA VAL A 380 18.55 13.70 -17.34
C VAL A 380 19.76 14.42 -16.72
N LEU A 381 19.90 14.34 -15.40
CA LEU A 381 20.97 14.96 -14.63
C LEU A 381 21.99 13.91 -14.19
N THR A 382 23.27 14.31 -14.14
CA THR A 382 24.39 13.54 -13.59
C THR A 382 25.34 14.48 -12.87
N THR A 383 25.96 14.02 -11.79
CA THR A 383 26.99 14.77 -11.05
C THR A 383 28.35 14.20 -11.37
N LEU A 384 29.29 15.05 -11.78
CA LEU A 384 30.69 14.68 -11.94
C LEU A 384 31.48 15.22 -10.75
N ASP A 385 32.27 14.35 -10.13
CA ASP A 385 33.06 14.70 -8.95
C ASP A 385 34.55 14.44 -9.18
N TYR A 386 35.39 15.34 -8.68
CA TYR A 386 36.83 15.32 -8.90
C TYR A 386 37.53 14.51 -7.83
N ASP A 387 38.30 13.51 -8.24
CA ASP A 387 39.07 12.65 -7.34
C ASP A 387 40.56 13.03 -7.33
N LYS A 388 41.07 13.36 -6.13
CA LYS A 388 42.47 13.74 -5.90
C LYS A 388 43.22 12.61 -5.21
N GLN A 389 44.06 11.89 -5.96
CA GLN A 389 44.89 10.81 -5.41
C GLN A 389 45.91 11.30 -4.37
N GLY A 390 46.09 10.54 -3.29
CA GLY A 390 47.22 10.66 -2.36
C GLY A 390 47.03 11.57 -1.14
N ALA A 391 45.82 12.05 -0.85
CA ALA A 391 45.56 12.77 0.40
C ALA A 391 45.46 11.81 1.59
N LYS A 392 46.17 12.11 2.69
CA LYS A 392 46.12 11.26 3.89
C LYS A 392 44.87 11.49 4.72
N ASN A 393 44.26 12.67 4.61
CA ASN A 393 43.04 13.04 5.35
C ASN A 393 42.29 14.24 4.76
N CYS A 394 41.11 14.50 5.31
CA CYS A 394 40.27 15.65 4.99
C CYS A 394 40.95 17.01 5.22
N ALA A 395 41.88 17.11 6.19
CA ALA A 395 42.59 18.36 6.47
C ALA A 395 43.67 18.66 5.41
N GLU A 396 44.34 17.65 4.84
CA GLU A 396 45.23 17.82 3.70
C GLU A 396 44.47 18.22 2.43
N LEU A 397 43.29 17.63 2.21
CA LEU A 397 42.38 18.06 1.14
C LEU A 397 42.00 19.54 1.32
N TYR A 398 41.65 19.93 2.55
CA TYR A 398 41.36 21.32 2.88
C TYR A 398 42.55 22.24 2.65
N ASN A 399 43.72 21.92 3.19
CA ASN A 399 44.91 22.77 3.03
C ASN A 399 45.34 22.89 1.56
N ALA A 400 45.03 21.89 0.75
CA ALA A 400 45.28 21.89 -0.69
C ALA A 400 44.17 22.55 -1.54
N GLY A 401 43.22 23.26 -0.93
CA GLY A 401 42.24 24.10 -1.63
C GLY A 401 40.85 23.48 -1.84
N VAL A 402 40.59 22.26 -1.35
CA VAL A 402 39.23 21.66 -1.39
C VAL A 402 38.36 22.36 -0.33
N ARG A 403 37.25 22.98 -0.75
CA ARG A 403 36.38 23.79 0.14
C ARG A 403 34.94 23.28 0.23
N SER A 404 34.59 22.25 -0.51
CA SER A 404 33.26 21.64 -0.56
C SER A 404 33.17 20.47 0.43
N ASN A 405 32.04 20.33 1.13
CA ASN A 405 31.74 19.10 1.85
C ASN A 405 31.48 17.97 0.84
N GLY A 406 31.90 16.75 1.15
CA GLY A 406 31.74 15.63 0.21
C GLY A 406 32.40 14.36 0.69
N VAL A 407 32.25 13.30 -0.10
CA VAL A 407 32.94 12.02 0.13
C VAL A 407 34.21 12.04 -0.68
N TYR A 408 35.34 11.78 -0.03
CA TYR A 408 36.66 11.80 -0.65
C TYR A 408 37.40 10.52 -0.36
N LEU A 409 38.27 10.14 -1.28
CA LEU A 409 39.19 9.04 -1.12
C LEU A 409 40.41 9.52 -0.33
N ILE A 410 40.82 8.78 0.70
CA ILE A 410 42.03 9.05 1.47
C ILE A 410 42.86 7.78 1.67
N ASP A 411 44.17 7.95 1.82
CA ASP A 411 45.12 6.88 2.14
C ASP A 411 46.00 7.30 3.33
N PRO A 412 45.55 7.05 4.56
CA PRO A 412 46.20 7.61 5.75
C PRO A 412 47.56 6.98 6.07
N ASP A 413 47.80 5.73 5.65
CA ASP A 413 48.96 4.92 6.05
C ASP A 413 49.69 4.24 4.88
N GLY A 414 49.27 4.46 3.62
CA GLY A 414 49.91 3.86 2.45
C GLY A 414 49.50 2.42 2.18
N SER A 415 48.56 1.87 2.97
CA SER A 415 48.15 0.47 2.90
C SER A 415 46.89 0.24 2.05
N GLY A 416 46.26 1.31 1.55
CA GLY A 416 45.19 1.24 0.56
C GLY A 416 44.03 2.20 0.83
N ASP A 417 43.56 2.83 -0.23
CA ASP A 417 42.60 3.92 -0.17
C ASP A 417 41.21 3.50 0.36
N PHE A 418 40.52 4.40 1.08
CA PHE A 418 39.10 4.24 1.40
C PHE A 418 38.34 5.58 1.43
N HIS A 419 37.01 5.48 1.29
CA HIS A 419 36.12 6.64 1.25
C HIS A 419 35.82 7.16 2.66
N VAL A 420 35.92 8.48 2.83
CA VAL A 420 35.51 9.21 4.04
C VAL A 420 34.64 10.39 3.68
N TYR A 421 33.70 10.75 4.54
CA TYR A 421 32.99 12.02 4.40
C TYR A 421 33.80 13.14 5.06
N CYS A 422 34.16 14.16 4.28
CA CYS A 422 34.85 15.36 4.76
C CYS A 422 33.88 16.54 4.86
N ASP A 423 33.82 17.17 6.03
CA ASP A 423 33.25 18.50 6.20
C ASP A 423 34.35 19.56 6.08
N GLN A 424 34.29 20.31 4.97
CA GLN A 424 35.25 21.35 4.59
C GLN A 424 34.75 22.77 4.89
N THR A 425 33.57 22.94 5.49
CA THR A 425 32.91 24.24 5.62
C THR A 425 32.67 24.64 7.07
N THR A 426 32.48 23.69 7.98
CA THR A 426 32.15 23.96 9.38
C THR A 426 33.41 24.06 10.25
N SER A 427 33.38 24.92 11.27
CA SER A 427 34.47 25.06 12.27
C SER A 427 35.88 25.20 11.64
N GLY A 428 36.01 25.92 10.53
CA GLY A 428 37.30 26.11 9.84
C GLY A 428 37.70 25.03 8.83
N GLY A 429 36.86 24.01 8.59
CA GLY A 429 37.03 22.99 7.54
C GLY A 429 38.09 21.92 7.84
N GLY A 430 38.15 20.86 7.02
CA GLY A 430 39.12 19.77 7.14
C GLY A 430 38.70 18.60 8.04
N TRP A 431 37.43 18.49 8.40
CA TRP A 431 36.96 17.49 9.37
C TRP A 431 36.63 16.15 8.71
N THR A 432 37.25 15.07 9.20
CA THR A 432 36.80 13.71 8.90
C THR A 432 35.60 13.38 9.78
N VAL A 433 34.45 13.18 9.16
CA VAL A 433 33.25 12.69 9.84
C VAL A 433 33.34 11.18 9.88
N PHE A 434 33.31 10.58 11.06
CA PHE A 434 33.38 9.12 11.23
C PHE A 434 32.02 8.51 11.56
N GLN A 435 31.08 9.35 11.97
CA GLN A 435 29.70 8.96 12.19
C GLN A 435 28.77 10.10 11.81
N LYS A 436 27.76 9.78 10.99
CA LYS A 436 26.63 10.68 10.71
C LYS A 436 25.32 9.96 10.98
N ARG A 437 24.39 10.63 11.66
CA ARG A 437 23.04 10.12 11.92
C ARG A 437 21.99 11.15 11.59
N LEU A 438 20.85 10.69 11.08
CA LEU A 438 19.72 11.54 10.66
C LEU A 438 18.53 11.40 11.60
N ASP A 439 18.62 10.51 12.60
CA ASP A 439 17.60 10.29 13.62
C ASP A 439 17.86 11.05 14.94
N GLY A 440 18.96 11.80 15.03
CA GLY A 440 19.41 12.51 16.23
C GLY A 440 19.77 11.60 17.41
N SER A 441 19.90 10.29 17.22
CA SER A 441 20.09 9.32 18.31
C SER A 441 21.57 9.07 18.65
N LEU A 442 21.85 8.92 19.94
CA LEU A 442 23.16 8.49 20.48
C LEU A 442 23.23 6.97 20.70
N ASP A 443 22.33 6.17 20.12
CA ASP A 443 22.34 4.71 20.34
C ASP A 443 23.51 4.05 19.62
N PHE A 444 24.51 3.62 20.39
CA PHE A 444 25.71 3.03 19.85
C PHE A 444 25.54 1.55 19.48
N TYR A 445 24.42 0.87 19.77
CA TYR A 445 24.32 -0.58 19.61
C TYR A 445 24.50 -1.04 18.15
N ARG A 446 25.51 -1.87 17.90
CA ARG A 446 25.81 -2.44 16.57
C ARG A 446 26.26 -3.89 16.68
N THR A 447 26.13 -4.62 15.58
CA THR A 447 26.78 -5.94 15.48
C THR A 447 28.29 -5.77 15.43
N TRP A 448 29.03 -6.78 15.89
CA TRP A 448 30.49 -6.77 15.83
C TRP A 448 31.02 -6.51 14.42
N TYR A 449 30.39 -7.12 13.40
CA TYR A 449 30.76 -6.93 12.01
C TYR A 449 30.59 -5.47 11.56
N SER A 450 29.45 -4.86 11.88
CA SER A 450 29.17 -3.44 11.58
C SER A 450 30.10 -2.49 12.34
N TYR A 451 30.49 -2.83 13.58
CA TYR A 451 31.49 -2.07 14.31
C TYR A 451 32.85 -2.12 13.61
N LYS A 452 33.31 -3.31 13.23
CA LYS A 452 34.64 -3.54 12.65
C LYS A 452 34.79 -2.89 11.27
N TYR A 453 33.87 -3.17 10.35
CA TYR A 453 34.01 -2.82 8.93
C TYR A 453 33.26 -1.56 8.48
N GLY A 454 32.51 -0.92 9.39
CA GLY A 454 31.65 0.20 9.01
C GLY A 454 30.33 -0.25 8.41
N PHE A 455 29.38 0.67 8.27
CA PHE A 455 28.13 0.43 7.56
C PHE A 455 27.49 1.77 7.14
N GLY A 456 26.56 1.68 6.19
CA GLY A 456 25.80 2.83 5.70
C GLY A 456 26.41 3.48 4.46
N ASN A 457 25.79 4.56 4.01
CA ASN A 457 26.23 5.33 2.85
C ASN A 457 26.82 6.65 3.35
N THR A 458 28.07 6.94 2.97
CA THR A 458 28.87 8.10 3.39
C THR A 458 28.22 9.47 3.13
N THR A 459 27.17 9.53 2.30
CA THR A 459 26.37 10.74 2.06
C THR A 459 25.14 10.87 2.99
N SER A 460 24.78 9.82 3.74
CA SER A 460 23.57 9.68 4.58
C SER A 460 23.93 9.23 6.02
N GLU A 461 23.16 8.32 6.64
CA GLU A 461 23.61 7.67 7.87
C GLU A 461 24.81 6.78 7.58
N PHE A 462 25.90 6.99 8.30
CA PHE A 462 27.11 6.18 8.14
C PHE A 462 27.92 6.05 9.41
N TRP A 463 28.66 4.95 9.50
CA TRP A 463 29.71 4.68 10.45
C TRP A 463 30.95 4.21 9.69
N LEU A 464 32.09 4.84 9.95
CA LEU A 464 33.31 4.61 9.20
C LEU A 464 33.95 3.23 9.45
N GLY A 465 33.65 2.59 10.59
CA GLY A 465 34.25 1.30 10.95
C GLY A 465 35.50 1.43 11.80
N LEU A 466 35.69 0.51 12.75
CA LEU A 466 36.84 0.51 13.65
C LEU A 466 38.16 0.23 12.92
N GLU A 467 38.15 -0.55 11.84
CA GLU A 467 39.36 -0.80 11.06
C GLU A 467 39.84 0.47 10.36
N SER A 468 38.94 1.17 9.67
CA SER A 468 39.23 2.47 9.04
C SER A 468 39.61 3.55 10.07
N ILE A 469 38.95 3.58 11.23
CA ILE A 469 39.32 4.50 12.32
C ILE A 469 40.68 4.14 12.93
N HIS A 470 40.97 2.85 13.11
CA HIS A 470 42.28 2.40 13.57
C HIS A 470 43.37 2.84 12.59
N ARG A 471 43.18 2.62 11.28
CA ARG A 471 44.09 3.10 10.24
C ARG A 471 44.28 4.62 10.25
N LEU A 472 43.22 5.39 10.49
CA LEU A 472 43.31 6.85 10.68
C LEU A 472 44.11 7.26 11.91
N THR A 473 44.03 6.49 13.00
CA THR A 473 44.52 6.89 14.32
C THR A 473 45.82 6.20 14.74
N ASN A 474 46.36 5.30 13.91
CA ASN A 474 47.54 4.49 14.24
C ASN A 474 48.86 5.27 14.13
N SER A 475 48.93 6.28 13.25
CA SER A 475 50.17 7.02 12.95
C SER A 475 50.31 8.33 13.74
N GLU A 476 49.22 9.05 14.03
CA GLU A 476 49.20 10.32 14.78
C GLU A 476 47.87 10.55 15.53
N GLY A 477 47.84 11.53 16.44
CA GLY A 477 46.61 11.96 17.13
C GLY A 477 45.63 12.62 16.17
N TYR A 478 44.65 11.85 15.67
CA TYR A 478 43.64 12.33 14.72
C TYR A 478 42.41 12.93 15.41
N LYS A 479 41.93 14.06 14.86
CA LYS A 479 40.66 14.66 15.25
C LYS A 479 39.54 14.10 14.38
N LEU A 480 38.46 13.68 15.02
CA LEU A 480 37.31 13.08 14.36
C LEU A 480 36.02 13.77 14.81
N ARG A 481 35.03 13.77 13.93
CA ARG A 481 33.74 14.44 14.16
C ARG A 481 32.55 13.49 14.04
N ILE A 482 31.59 13.64 14.97
CA ILE A 482 30.26 13.02 14.89
C ILE A 482 29.25 14.09 14.49
N ASP A 483 28.44 13.80 13.47
CA ASP A 483 27.29 14.60 13.07
C ASP A 483 25.99 13.91 13.46
N LEU A 484 25.16 14.59 14.25
CA LEU A 484 23.81 14.17 14.61
C LEU A 484 22.83 15.19 14.07
N GLU A 485 22.10 14.81 13.03
CA GLU A 485 21.03 15.60 12.47
C GLU A 485 19.69 15.04 12.97
N ASP A 486 18.81 15.90 13.45
CA ASP A 486 17.43 15.50 13.72
C ASP A 486 16.57 15.65 12.46
N PHE A 487 15.37 15.04 12.47
CA PHE A 487 14.42 15.13 11.35
C PHE A 487 13.93 16.55 11.03
N SER A 488 14.30 17.56 11.83
CA SER A 488 14.02 18.98 11.57
C SER A 488 15.20 19.70 10.93
N GLY A 489 16.27 18.99 10.56
CA GLY A 489 17.49 19.53 9.97
C GLY A 489 18.41 20.23 10.99
N ASN A 490 18.16 20.08 12.29
CA ASN A 490 19.08 20.61 13.29
C ASN A 490 20.26 19.67 13.44
N THR A 491 21.46 20.18 13.15
CA THR A 491 22.70 19.43 13.33
C THR A 491 23.35 19.79 14.67
N VAL A 492 23.54 18.77 15.51
CA VAL A 492 24.45 18.79 16.65
C VAL A 492 25.69 18.03 16.24
N TYR A 493 26.86 18.62 16.42
CA TYR A 493 28.10 17.92 16.18
C TYR A 493 29.03 17.97 17.39
N ALA A 494 29.80 16.88 17.54
CA ALA A 494 30.80 16.74 18.57
C ALA A 494 32.17 16.57 17.91
N GLU A 495 33.11 17.40 18.33
CA GLU A 495 34.51 17.34 17.89
C GLU A 495 35.34 16.65 18.98
N TYR A 496 35.99 15.54 18.64
CA TYR A 496 36.86 14.83 19.57
C TYR A 496 38.32 15.24 19.36
N THR A 497 38.99 15.61 20.46
CA THR A 497 40.38 16.10 20.44
C THR A 497 41.40 15.05 20.02
N TRP A 498 41.14 13.79 20.34
CA TRP A 498 41.86 12.62 19.83
C TRP A 498 41.00 11.37 19.99
N PHE A 499 41.29 10.36 19.19
CA PHE A 499 40.64 9.05 19.24
C PHE A 499 41.69 7.95 19.10
N LYS A 500 41.57 6.85 19.86
CA LYS A 500 42.46 5.68 19.70
C LYS A 500 41.66 4.39 19.82
N VAL A 501 41.90 3.49 18.87
CA VAL A 501 41.41 2.11 18.88
C VAL A 501 42.56 1.19 19.31
N GLU A 502 42.43 0.54 20.47
CA GLU A 502 43.38 -0.48 20.99
C GLU A 502 43.09 -1.87 20.36
N SER A 503 44.00 -2.85 20.53
CA SER A 503 43.93 -4.15 19.86
C SER A 503 42.77 -5.05 20.31
N GLU A 504 42.34 -5.99 19.44
CA GLU A 504 41.14 -6.85 19.57
C GLU A 504 41.17 -7.90 20.72
N GLY A 505 42.01 -7.71 21.75
CA GLY A 505 42.17 -8.63 22.87
C GLY A 505 41.13 -8.44 23.98
N SER A 506 39.93 -9.00 23.80
CA SER A 506 38.95 -9.34 24.87
C SER A 506 38.55 -8.24 25.85
N ASN A 507 38.23 -7.04 25.34
CA ASN A 507 37.22 -6.09 25.82
C ASN A 507 37.53 -4.74 25.17
N TYR A 508 36.86 -4.43 24.07
CA TYR A 508 37.06 -3.19 23.32
C TYR A 508 36.85 -1.97 24.22
N THR A 509 37.92 -1.22 24.48
CA THR A 509 37.83 0.06 25.16
C THR A 509 38.20 1.15 24.17
N LEU A 510 37.20 1.93 23.74
CA LEU A 510 37.44 3.16 23.00
C LEU A 510 37.96 4.21 23.98
N ARG A 511 39.15 4.75 23.73
CA ARG A 511 39.62 5.93 24.45
C ARG A 511 39.33 7.17 23.61
N PHE A 512 38.44 8.01 24.13
CA PHE A 512 38.11 9.31 23.58
C PHE A 512 38.77 10.41 24.43
N GLY A 513 39.29 11.44 23.77
CA GLY A 513 39.69 12.67 24.43
C GLY A 513 38.49 13.50 24.91
N SER A 514 38.76 14.70 25.45
CA SER A 514 37.71 15.69 25.67
C SER A 514 37.04 16.06 24.34
N TYR A 515 35.74 16.35 24.41
CA TYR A 515 34.95 16.76 23.26
C TYR A 515 34.23 18.08 23.52
N SER A 516 34.04 18.85 22.46
CA SER A 516 33.23 20.07 22.47
C SER A 516 31.96 19.83 21.67
N VAL A 517 30.80 20.18 22.23
CA VAL A 517 29.52 20.09 21.55
C VAL A 517 29.14 21.46 21.01
N TYR A 518 28.89 21.53 19.71
CA TYR A 518 28.40 22.74 19.07
C TYR A 518 26.98 22.51 18.54
N ARG A 519 26.12 23.48 18.81
CA ARG A 519 24.73 23.46 18.37
C ARG A 519 24.54 24.51 17.30
N GLN A 520 24.52 24.10 16.04
CA GLN A 520 24.18 25.01 14.95
C GLN A 520 22.65 25.12 14.89
N LYS A 521 22.10 26.28 15.26
CA LYS A 521 20.77 26.68 14.79
C LYS A 521 20.91 27.15 13.35
N ASN A 522 20.88 26.23 12.40
CA ASN A 522 20.82 26.59 11.00
C ASN A 522 19.43 27.11 10.68
N ASN A 523 19.33 28.42 10.43
CA ASN A 523 18.25 29.05 9.69
C ASN A 523 18.32 28.62 8.21
N LYS A 524 18.11 27.33 7.94
CA LYS A 524 17.80 26.81 6.61
C LYS A 524 16.39 26.21 6.66
N MET A 525 15.61 26.55 5.62
CA MET A 525 14.17 26.32 5.45
C MET A 525 13.63 25.09 6.19
N ALA A 526 12.57 25.32 6.98
CA ALA A 526 11.78 24.27 7.62
C ALA A 526 11.61 23.07 6.67
N SER A 527 11.94 21.85 7.14
CA SER A 527 11.59 20.64 6.41
C SER A 527 10.10 20.68 6.10
N GLU A 528 9.74 20.82 4.83
CA GLU A 528 8.33 20.89 4.45
C GLU A 528 7.63 19.62 4.94
N MET A 529 6.53 19.82 5.67
CA MET A 529 5.69 18.75 6.17
C MET A 529 5.22 17.89 4.99
N LEU A 530 5.40 16.57 5.05
CA LEU A 530 4.97 15.67 3.97
C LEU A 530 3.46 15.85 3.73
N VAL A 531 3.08 16.26 2.52
CA VAL A 531 1.69 16.37 2.09
C VAL A 531 1.40 15.26 1.09
N LEU A 532 0.56 14.31 1.47
CA LEU A 532 0.13 13.24 0.57
C LEU A 532 -0.81 13.80 -0.49
N GLN A 533 -0.88 13.10 -1.62
CA GLN A 533 -1.75 13.43 -2.74
C GLN A 533 -2.61 12.21 -3.07
N ASN A 534 -3.81 12.44 -3.60
CA ASN A 534 -4.60 11.37 -4.19
C ASN A 534 -3.85 10.79 -5.39
N PHE A 535 -4.16 9.56 -5.78
CA PHE A 535 -3.63 8.94 -6.97
C PHE A 535 -4.78 8.59 -7.92
N ILE A 536 -4.94 9.37 -8.99
CA ILE A 536 -6.09 9.27 -9.88
C ILE A 536 -5.58 9.25 -11.32
N GLY A 537 -6.03 8.26 -12.10
CA GLY A 537 -5.65 8.15 -13.52
C GLY A 537 -4.13 8.07 -13.74
N GLY A 538 -3.41 7.36 -12.86
CA GLY A 538 -1.95 7.21 -12.93
C GLY A 538 -1.14 8.42 -12.47
N LYS A 539 -1.77 9.47 -11.91
CA LYS A 539 -1.12 10.72 -11.50
C LYS A 539 -1.41 11.06 -10.05
N PHE A 540 -0.46 11.72 -9.39
CA PHE A 540 -0.69 12.33 -8.09
C PHE A 540 -1.47 13.63 -8.25
N VAL A 541 -2.63 13.72 -7.60
CA VAL A 541 -3.57 14.84 -7.68
C VAL A 541 -3.64 15.51 -6.30
N PRO A 542 -3.30 16.80 -6.18
CA PRO A 542 -3.40 17.52 -4.92
C PRO A 542 -4.86 17.71 -4.51
N CYS A 543 -5.09 17.82 -3.21
CA CYS A 543 -6.39 18.18 -2.65
C CYS A 543 -6.31 19.58 -2.03
N THR A 544 -7.45 20.26 -1.92
CA THR A 544 -7.52 21.57 -1.26
C THR A 544 -7.48 21.42 0.27
N ASN A 545 -8.18 20.42 0.81
CA ASN A 545 -8.31 20.18 2.24
C ASN A 545 -7.46 18.99 2.68
N HIS A 546 -6.93 19.08 3.90
CA HIS A 546 -6.10 18.04 4.47
C HIS A 546 -6.45 17.79 5.93
N ILE A 547 -6.16 16.56 6.38
CA ILE A 547 -6.25 16.10 7.76
C ILE A 547 -4.87 15.64 8.24
N ASP A 548 -4.66 15.73 9.54
CA ASP A 548 -3.37 15.44 10.15
C ASP A 548 -3.24 13.95 10.40
N SER A 549 -2.14 13.35 9.94
CA SER A 549 -1.72 12.01 10.32
C SER A 549 -0.65 12.09 11.39
N TYR A 550 -0.81 11.28 12.43
CA TYR A 550 0.02 11.31 13.63
C TYR A 550 0.89 10.06 13.69
N ASP A 551 2.14 10.23 14.09
CA ASP A 551 2.98 9.12 14.52
C ASP A 551 2.53 8.74 15.94
N PRO A 552 1.86 7.60 16.15
CA PRO A 552 1.27 7.26 17.44
C PRO A 552 2.32 6.97 18.51
N SER A 553 3.56 6.65 18.13
CA SER A 553 4.66 6.43 19.09
C SER A 553 5.16 7.72 19.72
N THR A 554 4.93 8.87 19.06
CA THR A 554 5.36 10.19 19.54
C THR A 554 4.21 11.16 19.79
N GLY A 555 3.02 10.89 19.25
CA GLY A 555 1.85 11.78 19.26
C GLY A 555 2.01 13.03 18.39
N ARG A 556 3.03 13.08 17.51
CA ARG A 556 3.31 14.24 16.65
C ARG A 556 2.74 14.04 15.26
N VAL A 557 2.28 15.13 14.64
CA VAL A 557 1.89 15.13 13.23
C VAL A 557 3.14 14.82 12.38
N HIS A 558 3.05 13.82 11.51
CA HIS A 558 4.16 13.46 10.62
C HIS A 558 3.84 13.69 9.13
N CYS A 559 2.56 13.69 8.73
CA CYS A 559 2.15 14.08 7.38
C CYS A 559 0.73 14.65 7.37
N LYS A 560 0.39 15.33 6.26
CA LYS A 560 -0.97 15.78 5.94
C LYS A 560 -1.55 14.87 4.87
N VAL A 561 -2.76 14.38 5.08
CA VAL A 561 -3.48 13.47 4.18
C VAL A 561 -4.63 14.23 3.51
N PRO A 562 -4.90 14.05 2.20
CA PRO A 562 -6.07 14.63 1.56
C PRO A 562 -7.37 14.31 2.32
N ASP A 563 -8.21 15.33 2.54
CA ASP A 563 -9.58 15.16 3.04
C ASP A 563 -10.57 15.28 1.89
N SER A 564 -10.52 14.27 1.01
CA SER A 564 -11.24 14.29 -0.26
C SER A 564 -12.75 14.16 -0.09
N THR A 565 -13.46 14.65 -1.10
CA THR A 565 -14.92 14.67 -1.16
C THR A 565 -15.43 13.85 -2.34
N GLU A 566 -16.73 13.92 -2.60
CA GLU A 566 -17.37 13.32 -3.79
C GLU A 566 -16.68 13.75 -5.10
N LYS A 567 -16.21 14.99 -5.19
CA LYS A 567 -15.53 15.51 -6.39
C LYS A 567 -14.32 14.68 -6.81
N GLU A 568 -13.44 14.35 -5.87
CA GLU A 568 -12.26 13.54 -6.17
C GLU A 568 -12.62 12.07 -6.42
N VAL A 569 -13.69 11.58 -5.78
CA VAL A 569 -14.25 10.24 -6.04
C VAL A 569 -14.78 10.14 -7.47
N ASP A 570 -15.54 11.13 -7.95
CA ASP A 570 -16.06 11.16 -9.32
C ASP A 570 -14.93 11.13 -10.36
N LEU A 571 -13.86 11.90 -10.11
CA LEU A 571 -12.67 11.89 -10.97
C LEU A 571 -12.00 10.51 -10.98
N ALA A 572 -11.91 9.85 -9.83
CA ALA A 572 -11.34 8.51 -9.72
C ALA A 572 -12.21 7.45 -10.40
N VAL A 573 -13.54 7.50 -10.22
CA VAL A 573 -14.48 6.56 -10.86
C VAL A 573 -14.48 6.76 -12.37
N LYS A 574 -14.45 8.00 -12.86
CA LYS A 574 -14.31 8.28 -14.29
C LYS A 574 -13.03 7.66 -14.86
N ALA A 575 -11.89 7.87 -14.22
CA ALA A 575 -10.62 7.27 -14.65
C ALA A 575 -10.67 5.73 -14.60
N ALA A 576 -11.35 5.16 -13.60
CA ALA A 576 -11.52 3.72 -13.47
C ALA A 576 -12.40 3.12 -14.58
N ASN A 577 -13.47 3.81 -14.98
CA ASN A 577 -14.33 3.41 -16.08
C ASN A 577 -13.60 3.48 -17.43
N GLU A 578 -12.88 4.57 -17.69
CA GLU A 578 -12.07 4.72 -18.91
C GLU A 578 -11.02 3.60 -19.03
N ALA A 579 -10.36 3.24 -17.93
CA ALA A 579 -9.39 2.15 -17.90
C ALA A 579 -10.05 0.76 -18.06
N PHE A 580 -11.29 0.58 -17.58
CA PHE A 580 -11.98 -0.70 -17.58
C PHE A 580 -12.20 -1.27 -18.98
N GLU A 581 -12.53 -0.42 -19.96
CA GLU A 581 -12.75 -0.82 -21.35
C GLU A 581 -11.55 -1.58 -21.95
N SER A 582 -10.33 -1.15 -21.61
CA SER A 582 -9.10 -1.77 -22.11
C SER A 582 -8.56 -2.85 -21.18
N TRP A 583 -8.70 -2.70 -19.86
CA TRP A 583 -8.16 -3.63 -18.88
C TRP A 583 -8.94 -4.95 -18.83
N SER A 584 -10.27 -4.89 -18.91
CA SER A 584 -11.16 -6.05 -18.77
C SER A 584 -10.96 -7.13 -19.84
N VAL A 585 -10.49 -6.73 -21.03
CA VAL A 585 -10.25 -7.60 -22.19
C VAL A 585 -8.81 -8.07 -22.33
N THR A 586 -7.92 -7.69 -21.41
CA THR A 586 -6.54 -8.19 -21.39
C THR A 586 -6.48 -9.70 -21.10
N THR A 587 -5.36 -10.35 -21.43
CA THR A 587 -5.19 -11.77 -21.10
C THR A 587 -4.83 -11.95 -19.61
N PRO A 588 -5.21 -13.07 -18.98
CA PRO A 588 -4.75 -13.41 -17.63
C PRO A 588 -3.23 -13.33 -17.44
N GLU A 589 -2.45 -13.72 -18.45
CA GLU A 589 -0.98 -13.70 -18.41
C GLU A 589 -0.42 -12.29 -18.33
N TYR A 590 -1.00 -11.34 -19.08
CA TYR A 590 -0.61 -9.94 -19.04
C TYR A 590 -0.85 -9.35 -17.65
N ARG A 591 -2.06 -9.58 -17.10
CA ARG A 591 -2.41 -9.11 -15.74
C ARG A 591 -1.52 -9.75 -14.67
N ALA A 592 -1.26 -11.04 -14.78
CA ALA A 592 -0.36 -11.77 -13.89
C ALA A 592 1.10 -11.30 -13.99
N GLY A 593 1.56 -10.90 -15.17
CA GLY A 593 2.86 -10.28 -15.38
C GLY A 593 3.02 -8.97 -14.60
N ILE A 594 2.04 -8.06 -14.72
CA ILE A 594 2.03 -6.79 -13.98
C ILE A 594 1.97 -7.04 -12.47
N MET A 595 1.09 -7.92 -12.00
CA MET A 595 0.96 -8.21 -10.56
C MET A 595 2.26 -8.78 -9.95
N ARG A 596 2.98 -9.65 -10.67
CA ARG A 596 4.30 -10.12 -10.22
C ARG A 596 5.29 -8.98 -10.11
N LYS A 597 5.34 -8.08 -11.12
CA LYS A 597 6.20 -6.91 -11.09
C LYS A 597 5.86 -5.96 -9.93
N ILE A 598 4.58 -5.77 -9.61
CA ILE A 598 4.15 -5.02 -8.42
C ILE A 598 4.72 -5.66 -7.15
N ALA A 599 4.60 -6.97 -7.00
CA ALA A 599 5.12 -7.69 -5.84
C ALA A 599 6.65 -7.53 -5.70
N ASP A 600 7.39 -7.68 -6.80
CA ASP A 600 8.85 -7.58 -6.81
C ASP A 600 9.32 -6.17 -6.46
N LEU A 601 8.61 -5.13 -6.90
CA LEU A 601 8.92 -3.73 -6.58
C LEU A 601 8.60 -3.34 -5.13
N ILE A 602 7.52 -3.88 -4.54
CA ILE A 602 7.24 -3.70 -3.11
C ILE A 602 8.32 -4.42 -2.29
N GLU A 603 8.71 -5.64 -2.68
CA GLU A 603 9.74 -6.41 -1.99
C GLU A 603 11.13 -5.76 -2.08
N ALA A 604 11.45 -5.12 -3.20
CA ALA A 604 12.69 -4.34 -3.37
C ALA A 604 12.75 -3.09 -2.47
N GLN A 605 11.61 -2.59 -1.98
CA GLN A 605 11.47 -1.43 -1.09
C GLN A 605 10.93 -1.84 0.30
N LEU A 606 11.19 -3.09 0.70
CA LEU A 606 10.54 -3.69 1.85
C LEU A 606 10.83 -2.94 3.16
N ASP A 607 12.04 -2.41 3.31
CA ASP A 607 12.45 -1.67 4.50
C ASP A 607 11.74 -0.31 4.58
N GLU A 608 11.66 0.41 3.46
CA GLU A 608 10.96 1.70 3.39
C GLU A 608 9.46 1.54 3.65
N PHE A 609 8.82 0.50 3.09
CA PHE A 609 7.42 0.19 3.35
C PHE A 609 7.17 -0.20 4.80
N ALA A 610 8.07 -0.99 5.41
CA ALA A 610 7.95 -1.42 6.80
C ALA A 610 8.11 -0.26 7.78
N GLU A 611 9.06 0.64 7.53
CA GLU A 611 9.25 1.84 8.35
C GLU A 611 8.07 2.79 8.24
N ALA A 612 7.57 3.04 7.02
CA ALA A 612 6.39 3.88 6.81
C ALA A 612 5.14 3.29 7.49
N GLU A 613 4.90 1.98 7.35
CA GLU A 613 3.75 1.33 7.99
C GLU A 613 3.84 1.38 9.52
N SER A 614 5.03 1.12 10.07
CA SER A 614 5.30 1.20 11.51
C SER A 614 5.11 2.62 12.05
N LYS A 615 5.54 3.63 11.30
CA LYS A 615 5.45 5.03 11.71
C LYS A 615 4.02 5.55 11.76
N ASP A 616 3.18 5.18 10.78
CA ASP A 616 1.78 5.59 10.74
C ASP A 616 0.92 4.79 11.74
N GLN A 617 1.18 3.48 11.89
CA GLN A 617 0.29 2.60 12.65
C GLN A 617 0.73 2.35 14.09
N GLY A 618 2.03 2.40 14.39
CA GLY A 618 2.59 2.22 15.75
C GLY A 618 3.15 0.83 16.05
N LYS A 619 2.95 -0.18 15.18
CA LYS A 619 3.53 -1.52 15.32
C LYS A 619 5.05 -1.51 15.21
N PRO A 620 5.76 -2.47 15.83
CA PRO A 620 7.20 -2.64 15.64
C PRO A 620 7.58 -2.79 14.16
N VAL A 621 8.65 -2.12 13.74
CA VAL A 621 9.18 -2.22 12.36
C VAL A 621 9.47 -3.67 12.00
N LEU A 622 10.00 -4.45 12.96
CA LEU A 622 10.28 -5.86 12.77
C LEU A 622 9.02 -6.67 12.39
N LEU A 623 7.86 -6.35 12.98
CA LEU A 623 6.60 -7.02 12.65
C LEU A 623 6.15 -6.68 11.22
N ALA A 624 6.19 -5.40 10.85
CA ALA A 624 5.85 -4.96 9.49
C ALA A 624 6.77 -5.63 8.44
N LYS A 625 8.08 -5.65 8.72
CA LYS A 625 9.13 -6.22 7.87
C LYS A 625 9.00 -7.73 7.67
N THR A 626 8.67 -8.46 8.73
CA THR A 626 8.66 -9.94 8.69
C THR A 626 7.33 -10.53 8.27
N ILE A 627 6.22 -9.80 8.45
CA ILE A 627 4.87 -10.31 8.20
C ILE A 627 4.14 -9.45 7.17
N ASP A 628 3.89 -8.17 7.45
CA ASP A 628 2.89 -7.39 6.72
C ASP A 628 3.30 -7.08 5.28
N ILE A 629 4.52 -6.57 5.07
CA ILE A 629 5.02 -6.24 3.73
C ILE A 629 5.19 -7.52 2.88
N PRO A 630 5.82 -8.61 3.37
CA PRO A 630 5.87 -9.87 2.64
C PRO A 630 4.49 -10.43 2.30
N ARG A 631 3.50 -10.33 3.20
CA ARG A 631 2.12 -10.78 2.94
C ARG A 631 1.45 -9.94 1.85
N ALA A 632 1.71 -8.65 1.78
CA ALA A 632 1.23 -7.80 0.70
C ALA A 632 1.80 -8.24 -0.66
N CYS A 633 3.09 -8.55 -0.75
CA CYS A 633 3.72 -9.12 -1.95
C CYS A 633 3.10 -10.49 -2.32
N HIS A 634 2.89 -11.35 -1.32
CA HIS A 634 2.27 -12.66 -1.52
C HIS A 634 0.85 -12.59 -2.06
N ASN A 635 0.05 -11.58 -1.70
CA ASN A 635 -1.30 -11.40 -2.27
C ASN A 635 -1.23 -11.27 -3.80
N PHE A 636 -0.37 -10.39 -4.31
CA PHE A 636 -0.21 -10.23 -5.76
C PHE A 636 0.33 -11.49 -6.43
N ARG A 637 1.35 -12.14 -5.86
CA ARG A 637 1.91 -13.39 -6.41
C ARG A 637 0.87 -14.53 -6.44
N PHE A 638 0.08 -14.64 -5.38
CA PHE A 638 -1.00 -15.61 -5.28
C PHE A 638 -2.03 -15.38 -6.38
N PHE A 639 -2.62 -14.19 -6.47
CA PHE A 639 -3.66 -13.91 -7.45
C PHE A 639 -3.15 -13.90 -8.90
N ALA A 640 -1.89 -13.54 -9.13
CA ALA A 640 -1.23 -13.71 -10.43
C ALA A 640 -1.13 -15.18 -10.86
N SER A 641 -0.81 -16.08 -9.92
CA SER A 641 -0.74 -17.51 -10.20
C SER A 641 -2.14 -18.12 -10.37
N THR A 642 -3.09 -17.70 -9.53
CA THR A 642 -4.48 -18.18 -9.54
C THR A 642 -5.18 -17.83 -10.84
N ILE A 643 -5.05 -16.60 -11.35
CA ILE A 643 -5.77 -16.19 -12.56
C ILE A 643 -5.30 -16.95 -13.81
N ILE A 644 -4.01 -17.27 -13.92
CA ILE A 644 -3.48 -18.09 -15.03
C ILE A 644 -4.09 -19.50 -15.02
N ARG A 645 -4.32 -20.07 -13.82
CA ARG A 645 -4.87 -21.42 -13.63
C ARG A 645 -6.39 -21.49 -13.67
N SER A 646 -7.07 -20.36 -13.45
CA SER A 646 -8.53 -20.29 -13.36
C SER A 646 -9.26 -20.49 -14.71
N SER A 647 -8.55 -20.72 -15.80
CA SER A 647 -9.08 -20.84 -17.16
C SER A 647 -9.82 -22.16 -17.49
N VAL A 648 -10.13 -23.03 -16.52
CA VAL A 648 -10.67 -24.39 -16.81
C VAL A 648 -11.80 -24.88 -15.87
N GLU A 649 -12.58 -24.00 -15.22
CA GLU A 649 -13.82 -24.42 -14.53
C GLU A 649 -15.11 -23.89 -15.19
N ASN A 650 -15.10 -23.74 -16.52
CA ASN A 650 -16.35 -23.56 -17.26
C ASN A 650 -17.09 -24.90 -17.28
N GLN A 651 -18.03 -25.08 -16.35
CA GLN A 651 -18.97 -26.20 -16.40
C GLN A 651 -19.70 -26.15 -17.74
N THR A 652 -19.34 -27.09 -18.61
CA THR A 652 -19.97 -27.26 -19.92
C THR A 652 -20.79 -28.53 -19.84
N SER A 653 -22.11 -28.42 -20.02
CA SER A 653 -22.99 -29.57 -20.10
C SER A 653 -23.67 -29.59 -21.46
N VAL A 654 -23.58 -30.74 -22.12
CA VAL A 654 -24.28 -31.00 -23.39
C VAL A 654 -25.56 -31.75 -23.05
N LEU A 655 -26.70 -31.15 -23.37
CA LEU A 655 -27.99 -31.83 -23.29
C LEU A 655 -28.24 -32.55 -24.62
N GLU A 656 -27.63 -33.72 -24.78
CA GLU A 656 -27.63 -34.51 -26.03
C GLU A 656 -29.04 -34.74 -26.59
N ASN A 657 -30.03 -34.92 -25.72
CA ASN A 657 -31.41 -35.21 -26.10
C ASN A 657 -32.17 -34.03 -26.75
N VAL A 658 -31.63 -32.80 -26.69
CA VAL A 658 -32.25 -31.59 -27.26
C VAL A 658 -31.29 -30.75 -28.11
N GLY A 659 -30.05 -31.21 -28.32
CA GLY A 659 -29.06 -30.50 -29.14
C GLY A 659 -28.61 -29.16 -28.56
N ALA A 660 -28.67 -28.97 -27.23
CA ALA A 660 -28.32 -27.71 -26.56
C ALA A 660 -26.99 -27.80 -25.80
N LEU A 661 -26.22 -26.71 -25.82
CA LEU A 661 -24.96 -26.53 -25.10
C LEU A 661 -25.13 -25.48 -23.99
N ASN A 662 -24.91 -25.87 -22.74
CA ASN A 662 -24.87 -24.95 -21.60
C ASN A 662 -23.42 -24.75 -21.15
N TYR A 663 -22.99 -23.51 -21.02
CA TYR A 663 -21.69 -23.14 -20.48
C TYR A 663 -21.79 -21.91 -19.58
N THR A 664 -20.92 -21.83 -18.58
CA THR A 664 -20.82 -20.66 -17.70
C THR A 664 -19.52 -19.91 -17.99
N ILE A 665 -19.58 -18.59 -18.04
CA ILE A 665 -18.41 -17.72 -18.21
C ILE A 665 -18.33 -16.79 -17.01
N GLN A 666 -17.12 -16.54 -16.52
CA GLN A 666 -16.87 -15.51 -15.53
C GLN A 666 -16.33 -14.26 -16.23
N SER A 667 -16.90 -13.10 -15.91
CA SER A 667 -16.51 -11.81 -16.49
C SER A 667 -16.32 -10.78 -15.37
N PRO A 668 -15.41 -9.81 -15.53
CA PRO A 668 -15.26 -8.72 -14.57
C PRO A 668 -16.56 -7.91 -14.47
N ILE A 669 -16.82 -7.37 -13.29
CA ILE A 669 -18.07 -6.68 -12.96
C ILE A 669 -18.01 -5.19 -13.34
N GLY A 670 -16.83 -4.55 -13.25
CA GLY A 670 -16.69 -3.11 -13.48
C GLY A 670 -15.73 -2.46 -12.50
N VAL A 671 -16.06 -1.24 -12.05
CA VAL A 671 -15.31 -0.53 -11.02
C VAL A 671 -15.64 -1.07 -9.63
N ALA A 672 -14.64 -1.50 -8.87
CA ALA A 672 -14.79 -1.91 -7.47
C ALA A 672 -14.36 -0.81 -6.50
N GLY A 673 -15.24 -0.45 -5.57
CA GLY A 673 -14.95 0.44 -4.44
C GLY A 673 -14.32 -0.36 -3.30
N LEU A 674 -13.05 -0.08 -2.98
CA LEU A 674 -12.29 -0.82 -1.98
C LEU A 674 -11.99 0.08 -0.78
N ILE A 675 -12.52 -0.25 0.39
CA ILE A 675 -12.32 0.55 1.61
C ILE A 675 -11.57 -0.31 2.64
N SER A 676 -10.38 0.14 3.05
CA SER A 676 -9.47 -0.62 3.92
C SER A 676 -9.21 0.06 5.28
N PRO A 677 -8.96 -0.73 6.34
CA PRO A 677 -8.76 -0.22 7.70
C PRO A 677 -7.30 0.18 7.93
N TRP A 678 -7.01 0.59 9.16
CA TRP A 678 -5.72 1.10 9.61
C TRP A 678 -4.77 0.06 10.21
N ASN A 679 -5.25 -1.11 10.59
CA ASN A 679 -4.46 -2.02 11.43
C ASN A 679 -3.40 -2.81 10.67
N LEU A 680 -3.71 -3.21 9.45
CA LEU A 680 -2.78 -3.87 8.52
C LEU A 680 -2.87 -3.15 7.16
N PRO A 681 -2.36 -1.90 7.08
CA PRO A 681 -2.67 -0.95 6.00
C PRO A 681 -2.44 -1.50 4.59
N VAL A 682 -1.20 -1.85 4.24
CA VAL A 682 -0.88 -2.28 2.88
C VAL A 682 -1.30 -3.74 2.64
N TYR A 683 -1.21 -4.59 3.66
CA TYR A 683 -1.60 -5.98 3.55
C TYR A 683 -3.09 -6.14 3.22
N LEU A 684 -4.00 -5.51 3.97
CA LEU A 684 -5.44 -5.63 3.72
C LEU A 684 -5.88 -4.87 2.46
N LEU A 685 -5.18 -3.80 2.10
CA LEU A 685 -5.43 -3.08 0.85
C LEU A 685 -5.09 -3.96 -0.36
N THR A 686 -3.91 -4.58 -0.38
CA THR A 686 -3.48 -5.48 -1.47
C THR A 686 -4.32 -6.75 -1.54
N PHE A 687 -4.84 -7.24 -0.40
CA PHE A 687 -5.76 -8.39 -0.37
C PHE A 687 -7.07 -8.12 -1.12
N LYS A 688 -7.43 -6.84 -1.32
CA LYS A 688 -8.59 -6.42 -2.11
C LYS A 688 -8.22 -6.05 -3.55
N ILE A 689 -7.10 -5.34 -3.74
CA ILE A 689 -6.66 -4.88 -5.06
C ILE A 689 -6.29 -6.07 -5.94
N ALA A 690 -5.44 -6.99 -5.44
CA ALA A 690 -4.91 -8.10 -6.21
C ALA A 690 -6.01 -8.96 -6.87
N PRO A 691 -7.04 -9.47 -6.15
CA PRO A 691 -8.11 -10.24 -6.79
C PRO A 691 -8.95 -9.40 -7.76
N ALA A 692 -9.22 -8.13 -7.43
CA ALA A 692 -10.04 -7.27 -8.27
C ALA A 692 -9.39 -7.05 -9.64
N ILE A 693 -8.11 -6.65 -9.67
CA ILE A 693 -7.40 -6.42 -10.92
C ILE A 693 -7.09 -7.74 -11.64
N ALA A 694 -6.83 -8.84 -10.92
CA ALA A 694 -6.67 -10.16 -11.53
C ALA A 694 -7.91 -10.58 -12.33
N ALA A 695 -9.10 -10.36 -11.78
CA ALA A 695 -10.36 -10.65 -12.45
C ALA A 695 -10.66 -9.73 -13.65
N GLY A 696 -9.90 -8.64 -13.84
CA GLY A 696 -10.12 -7.65 -14.91
C GLY A 696 -10.97 -6.45 -14.49
N ASN A 697 -11.25 -6.27 -13.19
CA ASN A 697 -11.89 -5.06 -12.68
C ASN A 697 -10.88 -3.91 -12.56
N THR A 698 -11.39 -2.68 -12.55
CA THR A 698 -10.65 -1.50 -12.09
C THR A 698 -11.12 -1.11 -10.70
N VAL A 699 -10.35 -0.32 -9.96
CA VAL A 699 -10.63 -0.07 -8.54
C VAL A 699 -10.47 1.40 -8.15
N VAL A 700 -11.34 1.83 -7.23
CA VAL A 700 -11.22 3.08 -6.49
C VAL A 700 -11.08 2.74 -5.01
N CYS A 701 -9.91 3.01 -4.47
CA CYS A 701 -9.50 2.61 -3.14
C CYS A 701 -9.52 3.79 -2.16
N LYS A 702 -10.09 3.58 -0.98
CA LYS A 702 -10.01 4.49 0.16
C LYS A 702 -9.27 3.80 1.31
N PRO A 703 -7.98 4.11 1.52
CA PRO A 703 -7.26 3.68 2.72
C PRO A 703 -7.73 4.45 3.96
N SER A 704 -7.35 3.99 5.15
CA SER A 704 -7.60 4.74 6.39
C SER A 704 -6.80 6.05 6.38
N GLU A 705 -7.45 7.14 6.79
CA GLU A 705 -6.82 8.44 6.97
C GLU A 705 -5.67 8.44 8.00
N MET A 706 -5.68 7.47 8.91
CA MET A 706 -4.64 7.32 9.95
C MET A 706 -3.36 6.68 9.41
N THR A 707 -3.44 5.92 8.32
CA THR A 707 -2.35 5.05 7.85
C THR A 707 -2.31 4.98 6.33
N SER A 708 -2.13 6.14 5.70
CA SER A 708 -2.22 6.30 4.25
C SER A 708 -0.86 6.34 3.54
N VAL A 709 0.27 6.41 4.26
CA VAL A 709 1.58 6.59 3.62
C VAL A 709 1.96 5.38 2.77
N THR A 710 1.75 4.14 3.23
CA THR A 710 2.08 2.96 2.42
C THR A 710 1.18 2.79 1.19
N ALA A 711 -0.08 3.20 1.26
CA ALA A 711 -0.95 3.27 0.08
C ALA A 711 -0.43 4.31 -0.94
N TRP A 712 0.02 5.47 -0.45
CA TRP A 712 0.64 6.51 -1.28
C TRP A 712 1.96 6.05 -1.92
N MET A 713 2.81 5.33 -1.17
CA MET A 713 4.04 4.73 -1.70
C MET A 713 3.73 3.69 -2.79
N MET A 714 2.73 2.85 -2.56
CA MET A 714 2.31 1.84 -3.53
C MET A 714 1.88 2.47 -4.85
N ALA A 715 1.31 3.67 -4.87
CA ALA A 715 0.98 4.38 -6.11
C ALA A 715 2.18 4.55 -7.08
N LYS A 716 3.38 4.80 -6.53
CA LYS A 716 4.61 4.87 -7.33
C LYS A 716 4.96 3.51 -7.92
N VAL A 717 4.86 2.46 -7.10
CA VAL A 717 5.09 1.07 -7.50
C VAL A 717 4.14 0.65 -8.62
N LEU A 718 2.86 1.02 -8.55
CA LEU A 718 1.88 0.69 -9.59
C LEU A 718 2.28 1.28 -10.95
N ASN A 719 2.72 2.54 -10.97
CA ASN A 719 3.22 3.19 -12.19
C ASN A 719 4.48 2.51 -12.73
N GLU A 720 5.46 2.24 -11.86
CA GLU A 720 6.71 1.58 -12.24
C GLU A 720 6.48 0.14 -12.74
N ALA A 721 5.51 -0.56 -12.17
CA ALA A 721 5.08 -1.87 -12.63
C ALA A 721 4.43 -1.84 -14.02
N GLY A 722 4.09 -0.66 -14.56
CA GLY A 722 3.40 -0.50 -15.83
C GLY A 722 1.92 -0.85 -15.77
N LEU A 723 1.29 -0.74 -14.59
CA LEU A 723 -0.16 -0.87 -14.49
C LEU A 723 -0.82 0.28 -15.27
N PRO A 724 -1.80 0.01 -16.15
CA PRO A 724 -2.41 1.06 -16.94
C PRO A 724 -3.06 2.15 -16.06
N PRO A 725 -2.93 3.44 -16.43
CA PRO A 725 -3.53 4.54 -15.69
C PRO A 725 -5.03 4.33 -15.47
N GLY A 726 -5.49 4.54 -14.23
CA GLY A 726 -6.90 4.39 -13.86
C GLY A 726 -7.32 2.98 -13.44
N VAL A 727 -6.51 1.94 -13.67
CA VAL A 727 -6.85 0.57 -13.20
C VAL A 727 -6.91 0.52 -11.66
N VAL A 728 -6.03 1.24 -10.97
CA VAL A 728 -6.08 1.44 -9.52
C VAL A 728 -5.98 2.93 -9.22
N ASN A 729 -6.90 3.43 -8.39
CA ASN A 729 -6.92 4.82 -7.94
C ASN A 729 -6.98 4.85 -6.41
N PHE A 730 -6.26 5.77 -5.76
CA PHE A 730 -6.34 6.03 -4.32
C PHE A 730 -6.97 7.40 -4.06
N VAL A 731 -8.10 7.40 -3.37
CA VAL A 731 -8.76 8.61 -2.87
C VAL A 731 -8.72 8.57 -1.36
N MET A 732 -7.91 9.45 -0.77
CA MET A 732 -7.72 9.56 0.68
C MET A 732 -8.74 10.53 1.28
N GLY A 733 -9.13 10.30 2.53
CA GLY A 733 -10.08 11.15 3.24
C GLY A 733 -10.78 10.39 4.35
N THR A 734 -11.78 10.99 4.98
CA THR A 734 -12.55 10.31 6.04
C THR A 734 -13.60 9.35 5.48
N GLY A 735 -14.02 8.37 6.30
CA GLY A 735 -15.12 7.47 5.95
C GLY A 735 -16.45 8.18 5.60
N PRO A 736 -16.92 9.16 6.40
CA PRO A 736 -18.15 9.91 6.11
C PRO A 736 -18.11 10.75 4.83
N LYS A 737 -16.92 11.18 4.38
CA LYS A 737 -16.75 11.94 3.12
C LYS A 737 -16.44 11.00 1.94
N ALA A 738 -15.16 10.71 1.71
CA ALA A 738 -14.70 9.91 0.58
C ALA A 738 -15.28 8.48 0.58
N GLY A 739 -15.35 7.82 1.74
CA GLY A 739 -15.89 6.46 1.83
C GLY A 739 -17.37 6.36 1.45
N THR A 740 -18.20 7.27 1.98
CA THR A 740 -19.63 7.32 1.68
C THR A 740 -19.89 7.68 0.21
N ALA A 741 -19.10 8.60 -0.37
CA ALA A 741 -19.17 8.92 -1.78
C ALA A 741 -18.90 7.69 -2.66
N ILE A 742 -17.85 6.91 -2.38
CA ILE A 742 -17.55 5.66 -3.13
C ILE A 742 -18.71 4.67 -3.03
N VAL A 743 -19.28 4.49 -1.83
CA VAL A 743 -20.37 3.52 -1.60
C VAL A 743 -21.65 3.90 -2.36
N ARG A 744 -21.95 5.19 -2.47
CA ARG A 744 -23.17 5.70 -3.12
C ARG A 744 -23.02 5.89 -4.63
N HIS A 745 -21.79 5.99 -5.14
CA HIS A 745 -21.55 6.33 -6.54
C HIS A 745 -22.22 5.31 -7.48
N PRO A 746 -23.03 5.74 -8.47
CA PRO A 746 -23.81 4.85 -9.33
C PRO A 746 -22.93 3.85 -10.11
N ASP A 747 -21.80 4.32 -10.64
CA ASP A 747 -20.88 3.51 -11.46
C ASP A 747 -19.93 2.61 -10.66
N VAL A 748 -20.16 2.43 -9.35
CA VAL A 748 -19.40 1.50 -8.49
C VAL A 748 -20.31 0.33 -8.09
N PRO A 749 -20.47 -0.71 -8.93
CA PRO A 749 -21.40 -1.81 -8.69
C PRO A 749 -20.98 -2.78 -7.57
N VAL A 750 -19.72 -2.70 -7.12
CA VAL A 750 -19.17 -3.62 -6.11
C VAL A 750 -18.44 -2.84 -5.03
N ILE A 751 -18.72 -3.17 -3.77
CA ILE A 751 -18.05 -2.62 -2.60
C ILE A 751 -17.36 -3.75 -1.82
N SER A 752 -16.07 -3.59 -1.53
CA SER A 752 -15.38 -4.41 -0.54
C SER A 752 -14.92 -3.55 0.62
N PHE A 753 -15.37 -3.87 1.82
CA PHE A 753 -15.06 -3.13 3.04
C PHE A 753 -14.43 -4.04 4.07
N THR A 754 -13.41 -3.54 4.77
CA THR A 754 -12.92 -4.16 6.01
C THR A 754 -12.90 -3.11 7.12
N GLY A 755 -13.50 -3.42 8.26
CA GLY A 755 -13.56 -2.48 9.39
C GLY A 755 -14.58 -2.88 10.45
N SER A 756 -15.21 -1.89 11.09
CA SER A 756 -16.13 -2.16 12.20
C SER A 756 -17.46 -2.74 11.72
N THR A 757 -18.07 -3.61 12.53
CA THR A 757 -19.39 -4.19 12.24
C THR A 757 -20.48 -3.12 12.08
N VAL A 758 -20.43 -2.05 12.89
CA VAL A 758 -21.39 -0.93 12.82
C VAL A 758 -21.27 -0.20 11.48
N THR A 759 -20.05 0.10 11.03
CA THR A 759 -19.81 0.69 9.71
C THR A 759 -20.26 -0.25 8.59
N GLY A 760 -20.03 -1.55 8.73
CA GLY A 760 -20.50 -2.56 7.78
C GLY A 760 -22.01 -2.55 7.60
N GLN A 761 -22.78 -2.46 8.69
CA GLN A 761 -24.23 -2.33 8.65
C GLN A 761 -24.67 -1.08 7.86
N VAL A 762 -24.05 0.07 8.16
CA VAL A 762 -24.32 1.33 7.46
C VAL A 762 -24.01 1.22 5.97
N ILE A 763 -22.91 0.57 5.57
CA ILE A 763 -22.58 0.33 4.16
C ILE A 763 -23.61 -0.59 3.50
N THR A 764 -24.03 -1.67 4.16
CA THR A 764 -25.07 -2.57 3.64
C THR A 764 -26.38 -1.82 3.40
N GLU A 765 -26.81 -0.98 4.34
CA GLU A 765 -28.01 -0.15 4.19
C GLU A 765 -27.89 0.81 3.01
N MET A 766 -26.73 1.45 2.83
CA MET A 766 -26.50 2.38 1.72
C MET A 766 -26.41 1.70 0.35
N THR A 767 -25.94 0.46 0.29
CA THR A 767 -25.77 -0.29 -0.96
C THR A 767 -27.04 -1.00 -1.42
N ALA A 768 -27.95 -1.33 -0.50
CA ALA A 768 -29.16 -2.10 -0.78
C ALA A 768 -30.07 -1.48 -1.86
N PRO A 769 -30.37 -0.17 -1.89
CA PRO A 769 -31.22 0.43 -2.93
C PRO A 769 -30.68 0.31 -4.35
N PHE A 770 -29.35 0.12 -4.47
CA PHE A 770 -28.64 0.03 -5.75
C PHE A 770 -28.31 -1.41 -6.15
N TYR A 771 -28.67 -2.40 -5.32
CA TYR A 771 -28.33 -3.82 -5.52
C TYR A 771 -26.84 -4.08 -5.76
N LYS A 772 -25.97 -3.25 -5.17
CA LYS A 772 -24.51 -3.40 -5.29
C LYS A 772 -24.05 -4.67 -4.59
N LYS A 773 -23.07 -5.37 -5.17
CA LYS A 773 -22.45 -6.53 -4.49
C LYS A 773 -21.56 -6.04 -3.36
N THR A 774 -21.67 -6.66 -2.20
CA THR A 774 -20.87 -6.32 -1.02
C THR A 774 -20.04 -7.49 -0.52
N SER A 775 -18.76 -7.25 -0.26
CA SER A 775 -17.87 -8.14 0.50
C SER A 775 -17.44 -7.42 1.77
N LEU A 776 -17.75 -8.00 2.94
CA LEU A 776 -17.56 -7.35 4.23
C LEU A 776 -16.75 -8.24 5.17
N GLU A 777 -15.58 -7.75 5.59
CA GLU A 777 -14.77 -8.35 6.65
C GLU A 777 -14.88 -7.47 7.89
N LEU A 778 -15.56 -7.95 8.92
CA LEU A 778 -16.00 -7.13 10.06
C LEU A 778 -15.30 -7.53 11.37
N GLY A 779 -15.77 -6.99 12.50
CA GLY A 779 -15.20 -7.27 13.80
C GLY A 779 -15.39 -8.73 14.22
N GLY A 780 -14.29 -9.38 14.58
CA GLY A 780 -14.28 -10.71 15.21
C GLY A 780 -14.36 -10.65 16.75
N LYS A 781 -14.74 -11.78 17.35
CA LYS A 781 -14.64 -12.04 18.80
C LYS A 781 -14.07 -13.44 19.01
N ASN A 782 -12.85 -13.65 18.51
CA ASN A 782 -12.26 -14.97 18.38
C ASN A 782 -11.97 -15.60 19.74
N VAL A 783 -12.00 -16.93 19.72
CA VAL A 783 -11.91 -17.80 20.89
C VAL A 783 -10.70 -18.71 20.75
N ALA A 784 -9.85 -18.75 21.77
CA ALA A 784 -8.91 -19.83 22.01
C ALA A 784 -9.55 -20.83 22.99
N ILE A 785 -9.58 -22.12 22.64
CA ILE A 785 -10.08 -23.19 23.52
C ILE A 785 -8.91 -24.14 23.80
N ILE A 786 -8.54 -24.28 25.07
CA ILE A 786 -7.42 -25.09 25.53
C ILE A 786 -7.98 -26.20 26.43
N PHE A 787 -7.89 -27.44 25.95
CA PHE A 787 -8.33 -28.64 26.68
C PHE A 787 -7.21 -29.16 27.59
N ASP A 788 -7.56 -30.01 28.56
CA ASP A 788 -6.61 -30.59 29.53
C ASP A 788 -5.51 -31.43 28.86
N ASP A 789 -5.76 -31.96 27.66
CA ASP A 789 -4.81 -32.75 26.86
C ASP A 789 -3.97 -31.91 25.88
N ALA A 790 -4.12 -30.59 25.91
CA ALA A 790 -3.31 -29.70 25.09
C ALA A 790 -1.87 -29.60 25.59
N ASP A 791 -0.93 -29.40 24.66
CA ASP A 791 0.44 -29.01 24.99
C ASP A 791 0.42 -27.63 25.67
N LEU A 792 0.63 -27.60 26.99
CA LEU A 792 0.47 -26.42 27.82
C LEU A 792 1.40 -25.28 27.41
N GLU A 793 2.70 -25.54 27.29
CA GLU A 793 3.71 -24.55 26.92
C GLU A 793 3.44 -23.96 25.54
N ARG A 794 3.15 -24.82 24.55
CA ARG A 794 2.80 -24.36 23.21
C ARG A 794 1.50 -23.55 23.21
N SER A 795 0.53 -23.95 24.04
CA SER A 795 -0.76 -23.26 24.17
C SER A 795 -0.58 -21.86 24.76
N ILE A 796 0.22 -21.72 25.82
CA ILE A 796 0.56 -20.42 26.42
C ILE A 796 1.25 -19.53 25.38
N ALA A 797 2.34 -20.00 24.78
CA ALA A 797 3.11 -19.22 23.81
C ALA A 797 2.27 -18.78 22.59
N THR A 798 1.43 -19.68 22.07
CA THR A 798 0.54 -19.39 20.94
C THR A 798 -0.54 -18.39 21.33
N THR A 799 -1.13 -18.54 22.52
CA THR A 799 -2.20 -17.66 22.99
C THR A 799 -1.68 -16.24 23.23
N VAL A 800 -0.52 -16.08 23.89
CA VAL A 800 0.14 -14.78 24.07
C VAL A 800 0.39 -14.13 22.70
N ARG A 801 1.02 -14.84 21.76
CA ARG A 801 1.27 -14.30 20.42
C ARG A 801 -0.02 -13.88 19.71
N SER A 802 -1.05 -14.73 19.73
CA SER A 802 -2.32 -14.44 19.04
C SER A 802 -3.14 -13.33 19.69
N SER A 803 -2.92 -13.05 20.97
CA SER A 803 -3.63 -12.00 21.72
C SER A 803 -2.95 -10.63 21.58
N PHE A 804 -1.62 -10.60 21.55
CA PHE A 804 -0.85 -9.35 21.66
C PHE A 804 -0.08 -8.95 20.39
N ALA A 805 0.00 -9.80 19.37
CA ALA A 805 0.56 -9.40 18.07
C ALA A 805 -0.16 -8.16 17.53
N ASN A 806 0.61 -7.21 16.99
CA ASN A 806 0.09 -5.91 16.54
C ASN A 806 -0.74 -5.19 17.63
N GLN A 807 -0.29 -5.24 18.88
CA GLN A 807 -0.94 -4.60 20.04
C GLN A 807 -2.37 -5.12 20.29
N GLY A 808 -2.70 -6.30 19.78
CA GLY A 808 -4.06 -6.85 19.82
C GLY A 808 -5.02 -6.22 18.79
N GLU A 809 -4.52 -5.39 17.88
CA GLU A 809 -5.30 -4.66 16.88
C GLU A 809 -5.49 -5.50 15.59
N ILE A 810 -5.74 -6.81 15.71
CA ILE A 810 -6.03 -7.69 14.56
C ILE A 810 -7.44 -8.25 14.70
N CYS A 811 -8.21 -8.27 13.61
CA CYS A 811 -9.57 -8.84 13.60
C CYS A 811 -9.62 -10.32 14.02
N LEU A 812 -8.50 -11.04 13.90
CA LEU A 812 -8.31 -12.45 14.25
C LEU A 812 -7.72 -12.67 15.65
N CYS A 813 -7.41 -11.61 16.40
CA CYS A 813 -6.82 -11.76 17.74
C CYS A 813 -7.70 -12.59 18.67
N ALA A 814 -7.06 -13.42 19.48
CA ALA A 814 -7.74 -14.17 20.54
C ALA A 814 -8.23 -13.19 21.60
N SER A 815 -9.55 -12.98 21.63
CA SER A 815 -10.19 -12.02 22.56
C SER A 815 -10.83 -12.71 23.76
N ARG A 816 -10.98 -14.04 23.70
CA ARG A 816 -11.55 -14.89 24.73
C ARG A 816 -10.73 -16.16 24.80
N VAL A 817 -10.28 -16.51 25.98
CA VAL A 817 -9.46 -17.70 26.23
C VAL A 817 -10.24 -18.60 27.19
N TYR A 818 -10.67 -19.76 26.71
CA TYR A 818 -11.35 -20.77 27.52
C TYR A 818 -10.37 -21.90 27.78
N VAL A 819 -10.04 -22.09 29.05
CA VAL A 819 -9.13 -23.13 29.48
C VAL A 819 -9.94 -24.14 30.30
N GLN A 820 -9.75 -25.42 30.00
CA GLN A 820 -10.39 -26.49 30.75
C GLN A 820 -9.85 -26.51 32.19
N LYS A 821 -10.75 -26.84 33.13
CA LYS A 821 -10.52 -26.67 34.57
C LYS A 821 -9.27 -27.40 35.09
N GLY A 822 -8.86 -28.51 34.48
CA GLY A 822 -7.73 -29.32 34.97
C GLY A 822 -6.37 -28.62 34.82
N ILE A 823 -6.21 -27.76 33.82
CA ILE A 823 -4.96 -27.02 33.54
C ILE A 823 -5.10 -25.50 33.73
N TYR A 824 -6.25 -25.02 34.20
CA TYR A 824 -6.59 -23.59 34.24
C TYR A 824 -5.55 -22.75 34.98
N ASP A 825 -5.20 -23.14 36.21
CA ASP A 825 -4.29 -22.36 37.06
C ASP A 825 -2.88 -22.30 36.48
N GLN A 826 -2.37 -23.44 35.99
CA GLN A 826 -1.05 -23.53 35.36
C GLN A 826 -0.98 -22.70 34.07
N PHE A 827 -2.04 -22.76 33.25
CA PHE A 827 -2.13 -21.94 32.05
C PHE A 827 -2.17 -20.45 32.40
N LEU A 828 -2.99 -20.06 33.38
CA LEU A 828 -3.15 -18.67 33.78
C LEU A 828 -1.84 -18.09 34.29
N GLU A 829 -1.15 -18.81 35.16
CA GLU A 829 0.16 -18.41 35.70
C GLU A 829 1.18 -18.20 34.56
N GLY A 830 1.36 -19.20 33.70
CA GLY A 830 2.30 -19.10 32.59
C GLY A 830 1.89 -18.05 31.54
N PHE A 831 0.59 -17.85 31.31
CA PHE A 831 0.09 -16.80 30.42
C PHE A 831 0.38 -15.40 30.95
N VAL A 832 0.15 -15.15 32.25
CA VAL A 832 0.46 -13.87 32.91
C VAL A 832 1.97 -13.62 32.90
N GLU A 833 2.77 -14.61 33.29
CA GLU A 833 4.23 -14.51 33.29
C GLU A 833 4.76 -14.16 31.88
N ARG A 834 4.36 -14.93 30.88
CA ARG A 834 4.82 -14.76 29.49
C ARG A 834 4.35 -13.43 28.88
N THR A 835 3.17 -12.96 29.27
CA THR A 835 2.67 -11.63 28.88
C THR A 835 3.48 -10.52 29.54
N GLY A 836 3.84 -10.65 30.82
CA GLY A 836 4.68 -9.70 31.55
C GLY A 836 6.09 -9.56 30.99
N GLN A 837 6.57 -10.56 30.24
CA GLN A 837 7.86 -10.52 29.53
C GLN A 837 7.82 -9.73 28.21
N LEU A 838 6.64 -9.33 27.71
CA LEU A 838 6.54 -8.56 26.47
C LEU A 838 7.08 -7.14 26.66
N LYS A 839 8.08 -6.77 25.86
CA LYS A 839 8.66 -5.42 25.90
C LYS A 839 7.75 -4.43 25.17
N VAL A 840 7.19 -3.49 25.92
CA VAL A 840 6.52 -2.30 25.38
C VAL A 840 7.56 -1.22 25.11
N GLY A 841 7.57 -0.62 23.92
CA GLY A 841 8.63 0.34 23.59
C GLY A 841 8.50 1.01 22.24
N SER A 842 9.58 1.70 21.85
CA SER A 842 9.68 2.35 20.55
C SER A 842 9.53 1.31 19.43
N PRO A 843 8.72 1.58 18.40
CA PRO A 843 8.58 0.68 17.25
C PRO A 843 9.89 0.40 16.50
N LYS A 844 10.87 1.30 16.61
CA LYS A 844 12.19 1.17 15.97
C LYS A 844 13.15 0.24 16.71
N ASP A 845 12.92 -0.01 18.00
CA ASP A 845 13.76 -0.91 18.79
C ASP A 845 13.44 -2.35 18.38
N SER A 846 14.45 -3.09 17.93
CA SER A 846 14.32 -4.47 17.44
C SER A 846 13.88 -5.46 18.51
N THR A 847 14.01 -5.09 19.79
CA THR A 847 13.58 -5.89 20.93
C THR A 847 12.15 -5.59 21.38
N THR A 848 11.51 -4.54 20.82
CA THR A 848 10.11 -4.21 21.14
C THR A 848 9.17 -5.28 20.61
N ASN A 849 8.33 -5.82 21.51
CA ASN A 849 7.25 -6.73 21.14
C ASN A 849 5.94 -5.97 20.89
N VAL A 850 5.70 -4.90 21.63
CA VAL A 850 4.45 -4.14 21.63
C VAL A 850 4.76 -2.65 21.44
N GLY A 851 4.37 -2.08 20.30
CA GLY A 851 4.49 -0.66 20.01
C GLY A 851 3.30 0.16 20.52
N ALA A 852 3.08 1.33 19.92
CA ALA A 852 1.96 2.20 20.29
C ALA A 852 0.65 1.72 19.64
N LEU A 853 -0.48 1.94 20.31
CA LEU A 853 -1.80 1.82 19.69
C LEU A 853 -1.96 2.92 18.63
N VAL A 854 -2.69 2.63 17.55
CA VAL A 854 -2.75 3.50 16.36
C VAL A 854 -3.21 4.95 16.62
N SER A 855 -3.95 5.20 17.70
CA SER A 855 -4.50 6.54 17.99
C SER A 855 -4.95 6.70 19.46
N LYS A 856 -5.13 7.95 19.87
CA LYS A 856 -5.62 8.34 21.21
C LYS A 856 -7.01 7.74 21.49
N GLU A 857 -7.87 7.68 20.48
CA GLU A 857 -9.22 7.12 20.57
C GLU A 857 -9.21 5.62 20.86
N HIS A 858 -8.24 4.89 20.28
CA HIS A 858 -8.07 3.46 20.53
C HIS A 858 -7.51 3.20 21.93
N LEU A 859 -6.57 4.03 22.39
CA LEU A 859 -6.11 4.00 23.79
C LEU A 859 -7.27 4.24 24.76
N ALA A 860 -8.11 5.25 24.52
CA ALA A 860 -9.26 5.56 25.37
C ALA A 860 -10.25 4.40 25.45
N LYS A 861 -10.51 3.69 24.34
CA LYS A 861 -11.36 2.48 24.34
C LYS A 861 -10.78 1.36 25.21
N GLY A 862 -9.46 1.14 25.17
CA GLY A 862 -8.78 0.15 26.00
C GLY A 862 -8.92 0.47 27.50
N VAL A 863 -8.64 1.72 27.88
CA VAL A 863 -8.80 2.20 29.26
C VAL A 863 -10.24 2.08 29.75
N LEU A 864 -11.22 2.46 28.91
CA LEU A 864 -12.65 2.34 29.26
C LEU A 864 -13.07 0.88 29.48
N TYR A 865 -12.48 -0.08 28.74
CA TYR A 865 -12.75 -1.50 28.94
C TYR A 865 -12.24 -1.99 30.29
N LEU A 866 -11.00 -1.63 30.66
CA LEU A 866 -10.41 -1.94 31.98
C LEU A 866 -11.25 -1.36 33.13
N LEU A 867 -11.80 -0.15 32.94
CA LEU A 867 -12.67 0.48 33.94
C LEU A 867 -14.05 -0.18 34.03
N LYS A 868 -14.57 -0.73 32.91
CA LYS A 868 -15.88 -1.42 32.87
C LYS A 868 -15.82 -2.85 33.37
N SER A 869 -14.67 -3.52 33.29
CA SER A 869 -14.54 -4.91 33.72
C SER A 869 -14.65 -5.08 35.23
N GLY A 870 -14.43 -4.04 36.04
CA GLY A 870 -14.82 -3.98 37.47
C GLY A 870 -14.26 -5.07 38.39
N GLU A 871 -13.53 -6.04 37.85
CA GLU A 871 -12.98 -7.20 38.52
C GLU A 871 -11.46 -7.13 38.45
N GLU A 872 -10.82 -7.67 39.49
CA GLU A 872 -9.38 -7.88 39.58
C GLU A 872 -8.85 -8.55 38.30
N VAL A 873 -8.30 -7.75 37.39
CA VAL A 873 -7.46 -8.24 36.31
C VAL A 873 -6.04 -7.86 36.67
N ILE A 874 -5.27 -8.89 37.02
CA ILE A 874 -3.87 -8.88 37.46
C ILE A 874 -2.98 -8.21 36.40
#